data_AF-A0A0B2A4Y0-F1
#
_entry.id   AF-A0A0B2A4Y0-F1
#
_cell.length_a   1.000
_cell.length_b   1.000
_cell.length_c   1.000
_cell.angle_alpha   90.00
_cell.angle_beta   90.00
_cell.angle_gamma   90.00
#
_symmetry.space_group_name_H-M   'P 1'
#
loop_
_entity.id
_entity.type
_entity.pdbx_description
1 polymer ?
#
loop_
_entity_poly.entity_id
_entity_poly.type
_entity_poly.pdbx_seq_one_letter_code
_entity_poly.pdbx_strand_id
1 'polypeptide(L)'
;MLPPGVPGMPASTWRLRSDAWEYLRFAIKGIAAGGGDITADEEIFRSLGALETLELYWAGFGQRYVRLVHELLLDGEIEQALDLIGRVVYRLRRSSVPDDRRDDPTDDAERAERANDVDPRPRFEVLLIDETTPADRDQLRAELLRMRSADDAFIYEYVVVPSADDAIAAVLTNPNILACVVRPGFSDRTKQPLSRDLTETIALAHEQGGNTTSVPRSIPASVRRVVHLADTLTALRPELDVYLMAGAHIEDLAGTLSRRFRRVFRREDQLELHLSLLRRTSHLYDTPFFDALRDHARRPVGVFHALPVARGGSVVTSKWISDLADFYGLNLLLAETSATSGGLDSLLSPVATLKKAQSLAARAFGARQTFFVTNGTSTANKVVHQAVTSPGDVVLVDRNCHKSHHHAMMLTGARPAYLDAYPLNDYAFYGAVPLARVKQVLLDYRAQGRLDEVRMITLTNCTFDGIVYDPYRVMAECLAIKPDLIFLWDEAWFAFASFHPVTRRRTAMAAARRLEERLRTPSHAAEYREQQARLTDPVTGDRAPDEVWLTERLVPAPDARVRVYATQSTHKTLTALRQGSMIHVHDQDWHRDAEEPFHEAYMTHTSTSPNYQILASLDLGRRQVELEGFDLVQRQLDLATNLAQAVARHPLLRRNFRVLTAHDLIPAQYRETSRPMPLRDGLSSMWKAWATDELVVDPSRITIEITRTGVDGDTFKHEYLMDRYGIQVNKTSRNTVLFMTNIGTSRSAIAYLIEVLVKLAARFERERAERDEDVPVVDAGALPTLPDFSEFAPDYAAGAGMPDGDMRAAFFDGQQRGRVEHVSPTELRARLARGEAPVSAGFVTPYPPGFPVLVPGQVISPEVVEFMAALDTREIHGYDEARGYRVMK
;
A
#
# COMPACT_ATOMS: atom_id res chain seq x y z
N MET A 1 -40.31 -2.00 6.03
CA MET A 1 -39.76 -3.33 6.35
C MET A 1 -39.45 -3.95 4.99
N LEU A 2 -38.17 -4.14 4.65
CA LEU A 2 -37.80 -4.68 3.33
C LEU A 2 -38.30 -6.14 3.21
N PRO A 3 -38.69 -6.60 2.00
CA PRO A 3 -39.10 -7.98 1.79
C PRO A 3 -37.97 -8.96 2.16
N PRO A 4 -38.29 -10.18 2.65
CA PRO A 4 -37.29 -11.20 2.95
C PRO A 4 -36.54 -11.56 1.67
N GLY A 5 -35.22 -11.33 1.66
CA GLY A 5 -34.35 -11.63 0.50
C GLY A 5 -33.48 -10.47 0.01
N VAL A 6 -33.66 -9.24 0.50
CA VAL A 6 -32.77 -8.12 0.16
C VAL A 6 -31.44 -8.28 0.91
N PRO A 7 -30.30 -8.48 0.21
CA PRO A 7 -29.01 -8.52 0.88
C PRO A 7 -28.72 -7.15 1.51
N GLY A 8 -28.47 -7.12 2.83
CA GLY A 8 -28.08 -5.89 3.52
C GLY A 8 -26.81 -5.28 2.91
N MET A 9 -26.51 -4.01 3.24
CA MET A 9 -25.39 -3.27 2.63
C MET A 9 -24.06 -4.05 2.67
N PRO A 10 -23.43 -4.35 1.51
CA PRO A 10 -22.14 -5.04 1.47
C PRO A 10 -20.99 -4.12 1.85
N ALA A 11 -19.77 -4.64 2.05
CA ALA A 11 -18.59 -3.84 2.36
C ALA A 11 -18.04 -3.05 1.14
N SER A 12 -18.19 -3.57 -0.09
CA SER A 12 -17.87 -2.82 -1.32
C SER A 12 -19.13 -2.15 -1.88
N THR A 13 -19.25 -0.85 -1.63
CA THR A 13 -20.50 -0.09 -1.74
C THR A 13 -20.48 0.95 -2.85
N TRP A 14 -19.34 1.57 -3.11
CA TRP A 14 -19.17 2.59 -4.16
C TRP A 14 -19.51 2.00 -5.54
N ARG A 15 -19.08 0.75 -5.80
CA ARG A 15 -19.38 0.03 -7.03
C ARG A 15 -20.86 -0.29 -7.12
N LEU A 16 -21.43 -0.88 -6.07
CA LEU A 16 -22.84 -1.21 -6.03
C LEU A 16 -23.70 0.03 -6.27
N ARG A 17 -23.33 1.16 -5.65
CA ARG A 17 -24.03 2.44 -5.80
C ARG A 17 -24.00 2.95 -7.24
N SER A 18 -22.82 3.05 -7.85
CA SER A 18 -22.69 3.53 -9.23
C SER A 18 -23.36 2.59 -10.22
N ASP A 19 -23.14 1.28 -10.08
CA ASP A 19 -23.68 0.26 -10.98
C ASP A 19 -25.22 0.22 -10.87
N ALA A 20 -25.78 0.35 -9.66
CA ALA A 20 -27.23 0.39 -9.45
C ALA A 20 -27.88 1.63 -10.09
N TRP A 21 -27.30 2.83 -9.92
CA TRP A 21 -27.84 4.04 -10.56
C TRP A 21 -27.72 3.98 -12.09
N GLU A 22 -26.59 3.49 -12.63
CA GLU A 22 -26.42 3.33 -14.08
C GLU A 22 -27.36 2.27 -14.65
N TYR A 23 -27.55 1.15 -13.94
CA TYR A 23 -28.48 0.10 -14.33
C TYR A 23 -29.93 0.60 -14.32
N LEU A 24 -30.36 1.31 -13.27
CA LEU A 24 -31.68 1.93 -13.23
C LEU A 24 -31.89 2.87 -14.42
N ARG A 25 -30.89 3.71 -14.76
CA ARG A 25 -30.98 4.58 -15.93
C ARG A 25 -31.16 3.79 -17.22
N PHE A 26 -30.39 2.71 -17.39
CA PHE A 26 -30.46 1.86 -18.57
C PHE A 26 -31.82 1.16 -18.69
N ALA A 27 -32.26 0.49 -17.63
CA ALA A 27 -33.50 -0.29 -17.59
C ALA A 27 -34.73 0.62 -17.80
N ILE A 28 -34.82 1.72 -17.05
CA ILE A 28 -35.96 2.66 -17.14
C ILE A 28 -35.99 3.36 -18.51
N LYS A 29 -34.83 3.71 -19.09
CA LYS A 29 -34.77 4.25 -20.45
C LYS A 29 -35.26 3.23 -21.49
N GLY A 30 -34.92 1.95 -21.32
CA GLY A 30 -35.42 0.86 -22.17
C GLY A 30 -36.94 0.71 -22.08
N ILE A 31 -37.49 0.79 -20.87
CA ILE A 31 -38.93 0.72 -20.60
C ILE A 31 -39.67 1.93 -21.21
N ALA A 32 -39.15 3.15 -21.01
CA ALA A 32 -39.70 4.38 -21.60
C ALA A 32 -39.78 4.31 -23.13
N ALA A 33 -38.77 3.71 -23.79
CA ALA A 33 -38.72 3.60 -25.24
C ALA A 33 -39.54 2.41 -25.81
N GLY A 34 -39.73 1.35 -25.04
CA GLY A 34 -40.26 0.06 -25.52
C GLY A 34 -41.64 -0.35 -24.98
N GLY A 35 -42.21 0.38 -24.01
CA GLY A 35 -43.52 0.05 -23.41
C GLY A 35 -43.50 -1.21 -22.52
N GLY A 36 -42.37 -1.48 -21.85
CA GLY A 36 -42.20 -2.65 -20.99
C GLY A 36 -42.87 -2.53 -19.61
N ASP A 37 -43.12 -3.66 -18.96
CA ASP A 37 -43.63 -3.72 -17.58
C ASP A 37 -42.46 -3.63 -16.58
N ILE A 38 -42.48 -2.65 -15.69
CA ILE A 38 -41.47 -2.45 -14.64
C ILE A 38 -41.42 -3.66 -13.69
N THR A 39 -42.55 -4.34 -13.47
CA THR A 39 -42.64 -5.49 -12.56
C THR A 39 -42.00 -6.76 -13.12
N ALA A 40 -41.70 -6.80 -14.42
CA ALA A 40 -41.04 -7.93 -15.06
C ALA A 40 -39.52 -7.97 -14.80
N ASP A 41 -38.91 -6.87 -14.33
CA ASP A 41 -37.48 -6.79 -14.04
C ASP A 41 -37.20 -6.68 -12.53
N GLU A 42 -37.02 -7.84 -11.89
CA GLU A 42 -36.72 -7.94 -10.45
C GLU A 42 -35.47 -7.14 -10.02
N GLU A 43 -34.53 -6.88 -10.94
CA GLU A 43 -33.28 -6.19 -10.65
C GLU A 43 -33.50 -4.67 -10.43
N ILE A 44 -34.56 -4.08 -10.98
CA ILE A 44 -34.95 -2.69 -10.70
C ILE A 44 -35.26 -2.51 -9.22
N PHE A 45 -36.15 -3.34 -8.67
CA PHE A 45 -36.54 -3.27 -7.25
C PHE A 45 -35.38 -3.66 -6.32
N ARG A 46 -34.54 -4.61 -6.74
CA ARG A 46 -33.31 -4.94 -6.01
C ARG A 46 -32.35 -3.75 -5.94
N SER A 47 -32.15 -3.06 -7.06
CA SER A 47 -31.31 -1.86 -7.15
C SER A 47 -31.84 -0.72 -6.28
N LEU A 48 -33.16 -0.47 -6.31
CA LEU A 48 -33.81 0.53 -5.44
C LEU A 48 -33.65 0.19 -3.96
N GLY A 49 -33.87 -1.06 -3.55
CA GLY A 49 -33.69 -1.50 -2.16
C GLY A 49 -32.24 -1.39 -1.67
N ALA A 50 -31.28 -1.71 -2.54
CA ALA A 50 -29.85 -1.53 -2.26
C ALA A 50 -29.50 -0.04 -2.10
N LEU A 51 -29.95 0.80 -3.05
CA LEU A 51 -29.71 2.25 -3.02
C LEU A 51 -30.35 2.91 -1.81
N GLU A 52 -31.55 2.49 -1.40
CA GLU A 52 -32.20 3.03 -0.20
C GLU A 52 -31.32 2.79 1.05
N THR A 53 -30.64 1.65 1.13
CA THR A 53 -29.72 1.37 2.24
C THR A 53 -28.41 2.16 2.10
N LEU A 54 -27.86 2.24 0.89
CA LEU A 54 -26.59 2.89 0.61
C LEU A 54 -26.63 4.41 0.79
N GLU A 55 -27.65 5.08 0.26
CA GLU A 55 -27.75 6.55 0.23
C GLU A 55 -27.92 7.17 1.63
N LEU A 56 -28.06 6.37 2.70
CA LEU A 56 -27.91 6.89 4.07
C LEU A 56 -26.49 7.39 4.36
N TYR A 57 -25.50 6.73 3.77
CA TYR A 57 -24.08 6.91 4.10
C TYR A 57 -23.35 7.83 3.10
N TRP A 58 -24.08 8.46 2.18
CA TRP A 58 -23.55 9.33 1.14
C TRP A 58 -24.32 10.66 1.10
N ALA A 59 -23.62 11.74 0.79
CA ALA A 59 -24.25 13.04 0.62
C ALA A 59 -24.95 13.17 -0.75
N GLY A 60 -25.72 14.25 -0.91
CA GLY A 60 -26.42 14.59 -2.14
C GLY A 60 -27.90 14.21 -2.13
N PHE A 61 -28.22 12.97 -2.53
CA PHE A 61 -29.61 12.56 -2.83
C PHE A 61 -30.32 11.97 -1.60
N GLY A 62 -29.67 11.06 -0.88
CA GLY A 62 -30.20 10.47 0.34
C GLY A 62 -31.34 9.48 0.13
N GLN A 63 -31.75 8.80 1.20
CA GLN A 63 -32.80 7.76 1.15
C GLN A 63 -34.16 8.29 0.63
N ARG A 64 -34.50 9.55 0.93
CA ARG A 64 -35.76 10.17 0.48
C ARG A 64 -35.84 10.24 -1.04
N TYR A 65 -34.73 10.54 -1.70
CA TYR A 65 -34.68 10.65 -3.16
C TYR A 65 -34.87 9.28 -3.82
N VAL A 66 -34.27 8.22 -3.26
CA VAL A 66 -34.50 6.85 -3.74
C VAL A 66 -35.96 6.44 -3.58
N ARG A 67 -36.59 6.77 -2.43
CA ARG A 67 -38.02 6.49 -2.20
C ARG A 67 -38.91 7.24 -3.19
N LEU A 68 -38.61 8.51 -3.47
CA LEU A 68 -39.34 9.28 -4.47
C LEU A 68 -39.24 8.64 -5.86
N VAL A 69 -38.05 8.23 -6.28
CA VAL A 69 -37.87 7.49 -7.54
C VAL A 69 -38.68 6.18 -7.53
N HIS A 70 -38.66 5.45 -6.42
CA HIS A 70 -39.42 4.21 -6.27
C HIS A 70 -40.94 4.46 -6.36
N GLU A 71 -41.46 5.48 -5.69
CA GLU A 71 -42.88 5.88 -5.73
C GLU A 71 -43.30 6.28 -7.15
N LEU A 72 -42.52 7.13 -7.85
CA LEU A 72 -42.80 7.52 -9.24
C LEU A 72 -42.84 6.31 -10.19
N LEU A 73 -41.96 5.33 -9.99
CA LEU A 73 -41.95 4.11 -10.79
C LEU A 73 -43.18 3.23 -10.52
N LEU A 74 -43.65 3.16 -9.27
CA LEU A 74 -44.88 2.43 -8.92
C LEU A 74 -46.14 3.13 -9.45
N ASP A 75 -46.12 4.46 -9.50
CA ASP A 75 -47.23 5.28 -10.00
C ASP A 75 -47.26 5.39 -11.54
N GLY A 76 -46.26 4.82 -12.24
CA GLY A 76 -46.17 4.83 -13.70
C GLY A 76 -45.61 6.12 -14.31
N GLU A 77 -45.07 7.03 -13.49
CA GLU A 77 -44.45 8.31 -13.87
C GLU A 77 -43.00 8.11 -14.36
N ILE A 78 -42.84 7.31 -15.42
CA ILE A 78 -41.54 6.82 -15.92
C ILE A 78 -40.61 7.96 -16.34
N GLU A 79 -41.11 8.97 -17.05
CA GLU A 79 -40.30 10.10 -17.54
C GLU A 79 -39.73 10.94 -16.39
N GLN A 80 -40.53 11.19 -15.35
CA GLN A 80 -40.08 11.93 -14.16
C GLN A 80 -39.03 11.13 -13.39
N ALA A 81 -39.25 9.83 -13.20
CA ALA A 81 -38.26 8.95 -12.59
C ALA A 81 -36.96 8.92 -13.40
N LEU A 82 -37.03 8.86 -14.73
CA LEU A 82 -35.87 8.86 -15.62
C LEU A 82 -35.07 10.17 -15.54
N ASP A 83 -35.72 11.33 -15.43
CA ASP A 83 -35.04 12.62 -15.22
C ASP A 83 -34.28 12.62 -13.89
N LEU A 84 -34.94 12.22 -12.80
CA LEU A 84 -34.33 12.16 -11.47
C LEU A 84 -33.12 11.20 -11.44
N ILE A 85 -33.23 10.01 -12.04
CA ILE A 85 -32.12 9.06 -12.18
C ILE A 85 -31.01 9.66 -13.06
N GLY A 86 -31.38 10.34 -14.14
CA GLY A 86 -30.46 11.01 -15.05
C GLY A 86 -29.58 12.03 -14.35
N ARG A 87 -30.16 12.85 -13.46
CA ARG A 87 -29.43 13.83 -12.63
C ARG A 87 -28.40 13.15 -11.73
N VAL A 88 -28.75 12.03 -11.11
CA VAL A 88 -27.83 11.27 -10.25
C VAL A 88 -26.65 10.73 -11.06
N VAL A 89 -26.92 10.01 -12.15
CA VAL A 89 -25.87 9.44 -13.00
C VAL A 89 -24.97 10.54 -13.57
N TYR A 90 -25.52 11.70 -13.89
CA TYR A 90 -24.75 12.85 -14.33
C TYR A 90 -23.81 13.38 -13.23
N ARG A 91 -24.31 13.58 -12.02
CA ARG A 91 -23.51 14.05 -10.88
C ARG A 91 -22.40 13.05 -10.51
N LEU A 92 -22.69 11.75 -10.56
CA LEU A 92 -21.71 10.68 -10.34
C LEU A 92 -20.59 10.64 -11.40
N ARG A 93 -20.86 11.12 -12.63
CA ARG A 93 -19.86 11.22 -13.72
C ARG A 93 -19.03 12.50 -13.65
N ARG A 94 -19.60 13.61 -13.18
CA ARG A 94 -18.95 14.94 -13.13
C ARG A 94 -17.91 15.11 -12.02
N SER A 95 -17.72 14.12 -11.15
CA SER A 95 -16.56 14.08 -10.26
C SER A 95 -15.21 13.89 -10.99
N SER A 96 -15.16 13.89 -12.33
CA SER A 96 -13.88 13.79 -13.07
C SER A 96 -13.68 14.63 -14.35
N VAL A 97 -14.68 15.24 -15.01
CA VAL A 97 -14.45 16.18 -16.15
C VAL A 97 -15.66 17.14 -16.34
N PRO A 98 -15.48 18.44 -16.70
CA PRO A 98 -16.58 19.33 -17.10
C PRO A 98 -16.90 19.23 -18.61
N ASP A 99 -18.18 19.21 -18.97
CA ASP A 99 -18.68 19.55 -20.32
C ASP A 99 -19.94 20.42 -20.25
N ASP A 100 -20.11 21.24 -21.28
CA ASP A 100 -20.86 22.49 -21.37
C ASP A 100 -22.31 22.29 -21.88
N ARG A 101 -23.25 23.05 -21.32
CA ARG A 101 -24.62 23.39 -21.82
C ARG A 101 -25.78 22.37 -21.71
N ARG A 102 -26.89 22.82 -21.10
CA ARG A 102 -28.14 23.29 -21.77
C ARG A 102 -29.09 23.92 -20.74
N ASP A 103 -29.68 25.05 -21.10
CA ASP A 103 -30.70 25.79 -20.34
C ASP A 103 -32.08 25.15 -20.52
N ASP A 104 -32.84 24.99 -19.42
CA ASP A 104 -34.28 24.77 -19.43
C ASP A 104 -34.91 25.40 -18.15
N PRO A 105 -36.11 26.00 -18.21
CA PRO A 105 -36.60 26.90 -17.16
C PRO A 105 -37.41 26.14 -16.10
N THR A 106 -36.88 26.02 -14.88
CA THR A 106 -37.64 25.56 -13.71
C THR A 106 -37.32 26.34 -12.42
N ASP A 107 -38.09 26.02 -11.38
CA ASP A 107 -38.35 26.67 -10.09
C ASP A 107 -37.11 27.07 -9.25
N ASP A 108 -37.25 28.02 -8.32
CA ASP A 108 -36.13 28.66 -7.59
C ASP A 108 -35.35 27.68 -6.70
N ALA A 109 -35.99 26.63 -6.17
CA ALA A 109 -35.32 25.58 -5.41
C ALA A 109 -34.49 24.65 -6.32
N GLU A 110 -35.01 24.31 -7.50
CA GLU A 110 -34.25 23.54 -8.51
C GLU A 110 -33.11 24.37 -9.12
N ARG A 111 -33.26 25.69 -9.25
CA ARG A 111 -32.18 26.59 -9.68
C ARG A 111 -31.02 26.61 -8.69
N ALA A 112 -31.29 26.62 -7.39
CA ALA A 112 -30.24 26.57 -6.37
C ALA A 112 -29.49 25.23 -6.38
N GLU A 113 -30.20 24.11 -6.57
CA GLU A 113 -29.57 22.79 -6.73
C GLU A 113 -28.79 22.66 -8.05
N ARG A 114 -29.32 23.17 -9.17
CA ARG A 114 -28.61 23.21 -10.46
C ARG A 114 -27.38 24.12 -10.41
N ALA A 115 -27.46 25.29 -9.81
CA ALA A 115 -26.31 26.16 -9.59
C ALA A 115 -25.25 25.49 -8.72
N ASN A 116 -25.69 24.71 -7.71
CA ASN A 116 -24.80 23.87 -6.92
C ASN A 116 -24.16 22.75 -7.75
N ASP A 117 -24.80 22.20 -8.77
CA ASP A 117 -24.25 21.14 -9.64
C ASP A 117 -23.28 21.63 -10.74
N VAL A 118 -23.29 22.94 -11.02
CA VAL A 118 -22.42 23.57 -12.02
C VAL A 118 -21.17 24.21 -11.38
N ASP A 119 -21.13 24.36 -10.05
CA ASP A 119 -19.97 24.94 -9.36
C ASP A 119 -18.71 24.08 -9.54
N PRO A 120 -17.60 24.62 -10.09
CA PRO A 120 -16.40 23.85 -10.39
C PRO A 120 -15.51 23.57 -9.18
N ARG A 121 -15.82 24.14 -8.00
CA ARG A 121 -14.98 23.97 -6.80
C ARG A 121 -14.95 22.49 -6.36
N PRO A 122 -13.81 22.02 -5.82
CA PRO A 122 -13.71 20.66 -5.32
C PRO A 122 -14.70 20.43 -4.15
N ARG A 123 -15.30 19.24 -4.12
CA ARG A 123 -16.31 18.83 -3.13
C ARG A 123 -15.75 17.76 -2.20
N PHE A 124 -16.20 17.77 -0.94
CA PHE A 124 -15.97 16.69 0.01
C PHE A 124 -17.18 16.50 0.93
N GLU A 125 -17.19 15.43 1.71
CA GLU A 125 -18.30 15.12 2.61
C GLU A 125 -17.86 15.20 4.08
N VAL A 126 -18.79 15.62 4.94
CA VAL A 126 -18.59 15.71 6.39
C VAL A 126 -19.59 14.79 7.08
N LEU A 127 -19.09 13.81 7.81
CA LEU A 127 -19.92 12.88 8.56
C LEU A 127 -20.39 13.53 9.87
N LEU A 128 -21.68 13.81 9.98
CA LEU A 128 -22.32 14.29 11.20
C LEU A 128 -22.99 13.12 11.93
N ILE A 129 -22.53 12.84 13.15
CA ILE A 129 -23.05 11.75 13.98
C ILE A 129 -24.00 12.34 15.02
N ASP A 130 -25.31 12.20 14.78
CA ASP A 130 -26.38 12.76 15.61
C ASP A 130 -27.74 12.10 15.32
N GLU A 131 -28.58 11.90 16.35
CA GLU A 131 -29.98 11.52 16.15
C GLU A 131 -30.77 12.78 15.76
N THR A 132 -31.11 12.89 14.48
CA THR A 132 -31.80 14.06 13.90
C THR A 132 -33.17 13.69 13.33
N THR A 133 -34.13 14.58 13.50
CA THR A 133 -35.42 14.48 12.80
C THR A 133 -35.28 14.92 11.33
N PRO A 134 -36.24 14.53 10.48
CA PRO A 134 -36.45 15.11 9.17
C PRO A 134 -36.26 16.63 9.07
N ALA A 135 -36.89 17.39 9.97
CA ALA A 135 -36.86 18.84 9.96
C ALA A 135 -35.47 19.39 10.35
N ASP A 136 -34.80 18.75 11.31
CA ASP A 136 -33.44 19.15 11.72
C ASP A 136 -32.44 19.03 10.56
N ARG A 137 -32.58 18.00 9.72
CA ARG A 137 -31.72 17.80 8.55
C ARG A 137 -31.93 18.90 7.49
N ASP A 138 -33.19 19.25 7.23
CA ASP A 138 -33.54 20.30 6.29
C ASP A 138 -33.04 21.68 6.80
N GLN A 139 -33.13 21.92 8.11
CA GLN A 139 -32.54 23.09 8.76
C GLN A 139 -31.01 23.12 8.64
N LEU A 140 -30.31 22.02 8.94
CA LEU A 140 -28.85 21.92 8.82
C LEU A 140 -28.38 22.21 7.38
N ARG A 141 -29.12 21.70 6.39
CA ARG A 141 -28.84 21.97 4.98
C ARG A 141 -29.04 23.44 4.64
N ALA A 142 -30.13 24.05 5.09
CA ALA A 142 -30.40 25.47 4.88
C ALA A 142 -29.33 26.38 5.54
N GLU A 143 -28.90 26.05 6.75
CA GLU A 143 -27.84 26.76 7.47
C GLU A 143 -26.49 26.65 6.75
N LEU A 144 -26.12 25.45 6.29
CA LEU A 144 -24.92 25.24 5.49
C LEU A 144 -24.90 26.08 4.21
N LEU A 145 -26.03 26.10 3.48
CA LEU A 145 -26.17 26.91 2.27
C LEU A 145 -26.04 28.42 2.56
N ARG A 146 -26.51 28.88 3.73
CA ARG A 146 -26.38 30.28 4.17
C ARG A 146 -24.95 30.67 4.56
N MET A 147 -24.18 29.74 5.13
CA MET A 147 -22.79 30.00 5.53
C MET A 147 -21.82 30.01 4.35
N ARG A 148 -22.17 29.34 3.25
CA ARG A 148 -21.31 29.22 2.07
C ARG A 148 -21.04 30.59 1.44
N SER A 149 -19.77 30.87 1.19
CA SER A 149 -19.30 32.05 0.47
C SER A 149 -18.78 31.70 -0.93
N ALA A 150 -18.67 32.70 -1.80
CA ALA A 150 -17.94 32.59 -3.07
C ALA A 150 -16.42 32.44 -2.85
N ASP A 151 -15.91 32.93 -1.70
CA ASP A 151 -14.49 32.88 -1.34
C ASP A 151 -14.05 31.51 -0.79
N ASP A 152 -15.00 30.61 -0.50
CA ASP A 152 -14.68 29.28 0.01
C ASP A 152 -13.97 28.47 -1.07
N ALA A 153 -12.77 27.96 -0.74
CA ALA A 153 -11.95 27.16 -1.65
C ALA A 153 -12.55 25.77 -1.95
N PHE A 154 -13.47 25.29 -1.10
CA PHE A 154 -14.08 23.96 -1.18
C PHE A 154 -15.56 24.02 -0.84
N ILE A 155 -16.30 23.04 -1.34
CA ILE A 155 -17.71 22.84 -0.97
C ILE A 155 -17.80 21.55 -0.17
N TYR A 156 -18.62 21.53 0.87
CA TYR A 156 -18.93 20.29 1.56
C TYR A 156 -20.41 20.08 1.80
N GLU A 157 -20.79 18.81 1.94
CA GLU A 157 -22.13 18.38 2.27
C GLU A 157 -22.11 17.44 3.48
N TYR A 158 -23.20 17.43 4.26
CA TYR A 158 -23.30 16.56 5.42
C TYR A 158 -23.84 15.19 5.07
N VAL A 159 -23.19 14.15 5.59
CA VAL A 159 -23.73 12.79 5.73
C VAL A 159 -24.18 12.63 7.17
N VAL A 160 -25.48 12.48 7.41
CA VAL A 160 -26.02 12.45 8.78
C VAL A 160 -26.41 11.04 9.19
N VAL A 161 -25.73 10.49 10.19
CA VAL A 161 -25.95 9.13 10.70
C VAL A 161 -26.37 9.12 12.17
N PRO A 162 -27.32 8.25 12.58
CA PRO A 162 -27.90 8.29 13.92
C PRO A 162 -27.14 7.48 14.97
N SER A 163 -26.21 6.60 14.58
CA SER A 163 -25.54 5.68 15.50
C SER A 163 -24.03 5.55 15.28
N ALA A 164 -23.33 4.98 16.27
CA ALA A 164 -21.91 4.66 16.17
C ALA A 164 -21.62 3.58 15.13
N ASP A 165 -22.42 2.51 15.08
CA ASP A 165 -22.33 1.48 14.04
C ASP A 165 -22.49 2.10 12.63
N ASP A 166 -23.45 3.01 12.45
CA ASP A 166 -23.68 3.70 11.17
C ASP A 166 -22.52 4.64 10.79
N ALA A 167 -21.88 5.27 11.78
CA ALA A 167 -20.71 6.11 11.56
C ALA A 167 -19.51 5.30 11.07
N ILE A 168 -19.29 4.13 11.68
CA ILE A 168 -18.23 3.20 11.27
C ILE A 168 -18.53 2.65 9.87
N ALA A 169 -19.78 2.28 9.60
CA ALA A 169 -20.21 1.87 8.27
C ALA A 169 -19.92 2.97 7.23
N ALA A 170 -20.29 4.23 7.51
CA ALA A 170 -19.99 5.35 6.61
C ALA A 170 -18.50 5.50 6.33
N VAL A 171 -17.65 5.49 7.37
CA VAL A 171 -16.19 5.65 7.23
C VAL A 171 -15.54 4.50 6.46
N LEU A 172 -16.07 3.27 6.59
CA LEU A 172 -15.59 2.09 5.85
C LEU A 172 -16.05 2.03 4.39
N THR A 173 -17.06 2.82 4.00
CA THR A 173 -17.75 2.60 2.71
C THR A 173 -17.87 3.84 1.84
N ASN A 174 -17.77 5.03 2.44
CA ASN A 174 -17.83 6.31 1.73
C ASN A 174 -16.44 6.98 1.76
N PRO A 175 -15.71 6.94 0.65
CA PRO A 175 -14.40 7.57 0.57
C PRO A 175 -14.43 9.11 0.61
N ASN A 176 -15.53 9.74 0.20
CA ASN A 176 -15.62 11.21 0.07
C ASN A 176 -15.63 11.94 1.42
N ILE A 177 -15.87 11.21 2.51
CA ILE A 177 -15.79 11.76 3.87
C ILE A 177 -14.34 12.17 4.14
N LEU A 178 -14.12 13.44 4.50
CA LEU A 178 -12.81 13.97 4.91
C LEU A 178 -12.80 14.52 6.35
N ALA A 179 -13.97 14.61 6.99
CA ALA A 179 -14.08 15.04 8.39
C ALA A 179 -15.31 14.43 9.08
N CYS A 180 -15.22 14.30 10.40
CA CYS A 180 -16.30 13.79 11.25
C CYS A 180 -16.66 14.83 12.33
N VAL A 181 -17.95 15.06 12.54
CA VAL A 181 -18.50 15.92 13.60
C VAL A 181 -19.38 15.07 14.50
N VAL A 182 -18.97 14.91 15.75
CA VAL A 182 -19.68 14.10 16.75
C VAL A 182 -20.56 15.02 17.60
N ARG A 183 -21.85 14.71 17.70
CA ARG A 183 -22.77 15.31 18.68
C ARG A 183 -23.22 14.23 19.66
N PRO A 184 -23.21 14.44 20.99
CA PRO A 184 -23.47 13.37 21.98
C PRO A 184 -24.84 12.65 21.93
N GLY A 185 -25.74 13.04 21.02
CA GLY A 185 -27.11 12.53 20.91
C GLY A 185 -27.27 11.18 20.20
N PHE A 186 -26.19 10.54 19.72
CA PHE A 186 -26.28 9.28 18.96
C PHE A 186 -26.47 8.03 19.84
N SER A 187 -27.06 6.99 19.23
CA SER A 187 -27.16 5.64 19.79
C SER A 187 -25.98 4.75 19.41
N ASP A 188 -25.71 3.68 20.16
CA ASP A 188 -24.58 2.80 19.82
C ASP A 188 -24.86 1.95 18.57
N ARG A 189 -26.07 1.37 18.50
CA ARG A 189 -26.40 0.33 17.52
C ARG A 189 -27.18 0.87 16.33
N THR A 190 -26.84 0.35 15.15
CA THR A 190 -27.58 0.65 13.93
C THR A 190 -28.99 0.06 13.99
N LYS A 191 -29.94 0.77 13.37
CA LYS A 191 -31.30 0.27 13.07
C LYS A 191 -31.43 -0.18 11.62
N GLN A 192 -30.37 -0.02 10.81
CA GLN A 192 -30.36 -0.33 9.39
C GLN A 192 -30.04 -1.80 9.15
N PRO A 193 -30.59 -2.40 8.08
CA PRO A 193 -30.24 -3.76 7.67
C PRO A 193 -28.84 -3.79 7.03
N LEU A 194 -27.83 -4.19 7.80
CA LEU A 194 -26.47 -4.37 7.32
C LEU A 194 -26.22 -5.82 6.87
N SER A 195 -25.29 -6.01 5.92
CA SER A 195 -24.81 -7.37 5.62
C SER A 195 -24.09 -7.97 6.83
N ARG A 196 -24.03 -9.31 6.86
CA ARG A 196 -23.25 -10.03 7.87
C ARG A 196 -21.78 -9.61 7.87
N ASP A 197 -21.16 -9.48 6.70
CA ASP A 197 -19.76 -9.08 6.57
C ASP A 197 -19.50 -7.68 7.12
N LEU A 198 -20.35 -6.70 6.80
CA LEU A 198 -20.21 -5.35 7.32
C LEU A 198 -20.44 -5.29 8.84
N THR A 199 -21.42 -6.04 9.36
CA THR A 199 -21.66 -6.15 10.81
C THR A 199 -20.45 -6.72 11.54
N GLU A 200 -19.85 -7.81 11.02
CA GLU A 200 -18.63 -8.39 11.58
C GLU A 200 -17.44 -7.43 11.47
N THR A 201 -17.34 -6.67 10.38
CA THR A 201 -16.28 -5.66 10.19
C THR A 201 -16.40 -4.51 11.20
N ILE A 202 -17.62 -4.03 11.46
CA ILE A 202 -17.89 -2.99 12.49
C ILE A 202 -17.47 -3.50 13.88
N ALA A 203 -17.77 -4.76 14.21
CA ALA A 203 -17.36 -5.35 15.48
C ALA A 203 -15.82 -5.38 15.63
N LEU A 204 -15.10 -5.79 14.57
CA LEU A 204 -13.63 -5.78 14.55
C LEU A 204 -13.04 -4.36 14.68
N ALA A 205 -13.69 -3.37 14.06
CA ALA A 205 -13.30 -1.97 14.20
C ALA A 205 -13.42 -1.48 15.64
N HIS A 206 -14.50 -1.82 16.34
CA HIS A 206 -14.68 -1.50 17.75
C HIS A 206 -13.61 -2.16 18.64
N GLU A 207 -13.28 -3.42 18.39
CA GLU A 207 -12.22 -4.13 19.13
C GLU A 207 -10.85 -3.45 18.95
N GLN A 208 -10.55 -2.98 17.74
CA GLN A 208 -9.32 -2.23 17.47
C GLN A 208 -9.27 -0.90 18.21
N GLY A 209 -10.37 -0.13 18.21
CA GLY A 209 -10.46 1.16 18.89
C GLY A 209 -10.37 1.06 20.42
N GLY A 210 -10.98 0.01 21.00
CA GLY A 210 -11.11 -0.16 22.45
C GLY A 210 -9.81 -0.48 23.21
N ASN A 211 -8.76 -0.94 22.51
CA ASN A 211 -7.48 -1.28 23.12
C ASN A 211 -6.57 -0.09 23.44
N THR A 212 -6.98 1.14 23.07
CA THR A 212 -6.08 2.30 23.11
C THR A 212 -6.09 3.09 24.43
N THR A 213 -7.10 2.99 25.30
CA THR A 213 -7.04 3.51 26.69
C THR A 213 -8.31 3.19 27.51
N SER A 214 -8.14 2.89 28.80
CA SER A 214 -9.26 2.77 29.75
C SER A 214 -9.72 4.15 30.22
N VAL A 215 -10.82 4.65 29.65
CA VAL A 215 -11.52 5.81 30.23
C VAL A 215 -12.07 5.38 31.61
N PRO A 216 -11.76 6.10 32.71
CA PRO A 216 -12.25 5.76 34.04
C PRO A 216 -13.77 5.53 34.07
N ARG A 217 -14.21 4.50 34.81
CA ARG A 217 -15.65 4.18 34.95
C ARG A 217 -16.48 5.31 35.57
N SER A 218 -15.83 6.25 36.26
CA SER A 218 -16.44 7.45 36.85
C SER A 218 -16.97 8.45 35.81
N ILE A 219 -16.52 8.38 34.56
CA ILE A 219 -16.97 9.28 33.48
C ILE A 219 -18.32 8.79 32.94
N PRO A 220 -19.29 9.69 32.65
CA PRO A 220 -20.61 9.31 32.14
C PRO A 220 -20.55 8.44 30.89
N ALA A 221 -21.52 7.51 30.76
CA ALA A 221 -21.56 6.56 29.65
C ALA A 221 -21.63 7.24 28.27
N SER A 222 -22.33 8.37 28.14
CA SER A 222 -22.41 9.17 26.92
C SER A 222 -21.04 9.69 26.48
N VAL A 223 -20.22 10.14 27.42
CA VAL A 223 -18.86 10.63 27.13
C VAL A 223 -17.94 9.48 26.73
N ARG A 224 -18.05 8.32 27.41
CA ARG A 224 -17.28 7.13 27.02
C ARG A 224 -17.61 6.67 25.60
N ARG A 225 -18.88 6.72 25.19
CA ARG A 225 -19.29 6.41 23.81
C ARG A 225 -18.65 7.34 22.79
N VAL A 226 -18.70 8.64 23.04
CA VAL A 226 -18.08 9.67 22.18
C VAL A 226 -16.57 9.43 22.02
N VAL A 227 -15.90 9.10 23.12
CA VAL A 227 -14.46 8.81 23.15
C VAL A 227 -14.14 7.55 22.36
N HIS A 228 -14.86 6.45 22.63
CA HIS A 228 -14.65 5.16 21.96
C HIS A 228 -14.88 5.27 20.46
N LEU A 229 -15.93 6.01 20.04
CA LEU A 229 -16.18 6.26 18.64
C LEU A 229 -15.03 7.05 18.01
N ALA A 230 -14.57 8.13 18.63
CA ALA A 230 -13.45 8.92 18.10
C ALA A 230 -12.18 8.06 17.92
N ASP A 231 -11.80 7.26 18.91
CA ASP A 231 -10.65 6.35 18.83
C ASP A 231 -10.83 5.32 17.69
N THR A 232 -12.06 4.80 17.52
CA THR A 232 -12.38 3.89 16.42
C THR A 232 -12.25 4.56 15.06
N LEU A 233 -12.84 5.75 14.86
CA LEU A 233 -12.79 6.47 13.58
C LEU A 233 -11.35 6.86 13.20
N THR A 234 -10.56 7.35 14.16
CA THR A 234 -9.14 7.69 13.93
C THR A 234 -8.28 6.45 13.63
N ALA A 235 -8.57 5.29 14.25
CA ALA A 235 -7.87 4.05 13.92
C ALA A 235 -8.20 3.55 12.49
N LEU A 236 -9.46 3.72 12.06
CA LEU A 236 -9.96 3.33 10.73
C LEU A 236 -9.44 4.21 9.61
N ARG A 237 -9.43 5.53 9.80
CA ARG A 237 -8.99 6.52 8.82
C ARG A 237 -8.33 7.71 9.54
N PRO A 238 -7.04 7.62 9.90
CA PRO A 238 -6.29 8.66 10.61
C PRO A 238 -6.13 9.95 9.81
N GLU A 239 -6.40 9.91 8.50
CA GLU A 239 -6.52 11.09 7.67
C GLU A 239 -7.72 11.97 8.05
N LEU A 240 -8.80 11.37 8.61
CA LEU A 240 -10.02 12.06 9.03
C LEU A 240 -9.80 12.82 10.33
N ASP A 241 -10.21 14.07 10.33
CA ASP A 241 -10.28 14.85 11.56
C ASP A 241 -11.62 14.64 12.25
N VAL A 242 -11.57 14.43 13.56
CA VAL A 242 -12.76 14.29 14.40
C VAL A 242 -12.95 15.57 15.22
N TYR A 243 -14.13 16.17 15.12
CA TYR A 243 -14.57 17.35 15.85
C TYR A 243 -15.71 16.97 16.80
N LEU A 244 -15.76 17.62 17.96
CA LEU A 244 -16.85 17.44 18.92
C LEU A 244 -17.69 18.70 18.97
N MET A 245 -19.01 18.55 18.84
CA MET A 245 -19.96 19.62 19.09
C MET A 245 -20.80 19.27 20.32
N ALA A 246 -20.55 19.99 21.41
CA ALA A 246 -21.17 19.74 22.71
C ALA A 246 -21.96 20.96 23.21
N GLY A 247 -22.90 20.70 24.13
CA GLY A 247 -23.65 21.75 24.83
C GLY A 247 -22.90 22.24 26.08
N ALA A 248 -23.61 22.39 27.21
CA ALA A 248 -23.02 22.79 28.48
C ALA A 248 -21.94 21.79 29.00
N HIS A 249 -21.03 22.27 29.86
CA HIS A 249 -19.90 21.51 30.46
C HIS A 249 -18.73 21.14 29.53
N ILE A 250 -18.47 21.90 28.46
CA ILE A 250 -17.31 21.71 27.58
C ILE A 250 -15.98 21.77 28.35
N GLU A 251 -15.88 22.64 29.35
CA GLU A 251 -14.65 22.88 30.12
C GLU A 251 -14.24 21.64 30.93
N ASP A 252 -15.20 20.93 31.52
CA ASP A 252 -14.98 19.68 32.28
C ASP A 252 -14.60 18.51 31.35
N LEU A 253 -15.09 18.52 30.10
CA LEU A 253 -14.80 17.52 29.07
C LEU A 253 -13.46 17.77 28.36
N ALA A 254 -13.08 19.03 28.16
CA ALA A 254 -11.91 19.42 27.36
C ALA A 254 -10.60 18.82 27.90
N GLY A 255 -10.40 18.78 29.22
CA GLY A 255 -9.21 18.20 29.84
C GLY A 255 -9.03 16.70 29.56
N THR A 256 -10.14 15.96 29.47
CA THR A 256 -10.14 14.50 29.24
C THR A 256 -10.12 14.11 27.76
N LEU A 257 -10.58 15.02 26.89
CA LEU A 257 -10.78 14.77 25.45
C LEU A 257 -9.67 15.31 24.54
N SER A 258 -8.78 16.16 25.06
CA SER A 258 -7.85 17.04 24.32
C SER A 258 -6.87 16.38 23.33
N ARG A 259 -6.75 15.05 23.31
CA ARG A 259 -5.87 14.33 22.35
C ARG A 259 -6.60 13.68 21.17
N ARG A 260 -7.93 13.56 21.25
CA ARG A 260 -8.72 12.76 20.29
C ARG A 260 -9.50 13.61 19.30
N PHE A 261 -9.95 14.77 19.77
CA PHE A 261 -10.67 15.72 18.96
C PHE A 261 -9.73 16.84 18.55
N ARG A 262 -9.77 17.23 17.28
CA ARG A 262 -8.98 18.36 16.80
C ARG A 262 -9.41 19.68 17.44
N ARG A 263 -10.72 19.86 17.60
CA ARG A 263 -11.33 21.02 18.26
C ARG A 263 -12.71 20.65 18.79
N VAL A 264 -13.10 21.29 19.89
CA VAL A 264 -14.43 21.19 20.49
C VAL A 264 -15.16 22.51 20.24
N PHE A 265 -16.43 22.44 19.84
CA PHE A 265 -17.29 23.58 19.54
C PHE A 265 -18.55 23.57 20.39
N ARG A 266 -19.09 24.75 20.71
CA ARG A 266 -20.46 24.88 21.19
C ARG A 266 -21.44 24.69 20.03
N ARG A 267 -22.71 24.42 20.35
CA ARG A 267 -23.75 24.29 19.32
C ARG A 267 -23.97 25.58 18.54
N GLU A 268 -23.71 26.74 19.15
CA GLU A 268 -23.84 28.04 18.50
C GLU A 268 -22.65 28.39 17.57
N ASP A 269 -21.52 27.67 17.68
CA ASP A 269 -20.26 27.99 16.98
C ASP A 269 -20.20 27.43 15.53
N GLN A 270 -21.30 27.46 14.79
CA GLN A 270 -21.38 26.86 13.44
C GLN A 270 -20.40 27.49 12.45
N LEU A 271 -20.22 28.81 12.51
CA LEU A 271 -19.27 29.52 11.64
C LEU A 271 -17.82 29.09 11.91
N GLU A 272 -17.45 28.94 13.19
CA GLU A 272 -16.11 28.48 13.57
C GLU A 272 -15.85 27.04 13.13
N LEU A 273 -16.86 26.17 13.20
CA LEU A 273 -16.78 24.81 12.65
C LEU A 273 -16.57 24.87 11.13
N HIS A 274 -17.39 25.64 10.41
CA HIS A 274 -17.29 25.81 8.96
C HIS A 274 -15.88 26.25 8.52
N LEU A 275 -15.36 27.31 9.14
CA LEU A 275 -14.00 27.81 8.86
C LEU A 275 -12.92 26.78 9.22
N SER A 276 -13.12 26.01 10.29
CA SER A 276 -12.18 24.95 10.70
C SER A 276 -12.14 23.79 9.70
N LEU A 277 -13.30 23.38 9.16
CA LEU A 277 -13.41 22.37 8.11
C LEU A 277 -12.69 22.80 6.83
N LEU A 278 -12.97 24.01 6.33
CA LEU A 278 -12.34 24.52 5.11
C LEU A 278 -10.83 24.68 5.26
N ARG A 279 -10.37 25.29 6.38
CA ARG A 279 -8.94 25.44 6.68
C ARG A 279 -8.24 24.09 6.72
N ARG A 280 -8.90 23.08 7.27
CA ARG A 280 -8.33 21.74 7.35
C ARG A 280 -8.18 21.10 5.98
N THR A 281 -9.24 21.10 5.18
CA THR A 281 -9.20 20.52 3.83
C THR A 281 -8.15 21.23 2.99
N SER A 282 -8.05 22.56 3.11
CA SER A 282 -6.98 23.34 2.50
C SER A 282 -5.58 22.86 2.93
N HIS A 283 -5.35 22.54 4.21
CA HIS A 283 -4.07 21.99 4.67
C HIS A 283 -3.73 20.61 4.07
N LEU A 284 -4.71 19.76 3.78
CA LEU A 284 -4.48 18.49 3.06
C LEU A 284 -4.17 18.71 1.59
N TYR A 285 -4.89 19.65 0.99
CA TYR A 285 -4.82 20.01 -0.41
C TYR A 285 -3.55 20.81 -0.77
N ASP A 286 -2.94 21.46 0.19
CA ASP A 286 -1.74 22.27 0.00
C ASP A 286 -0.58 21.46 -0.60
N THR A 287 0.08 21.97 -1.63
CA THR A 287 1.23 21.35 -2.31
C THR A 287 2.39 22.34 -2.35
N PRO A 288 3.01 22.63 -1.20
CA PRO A 288 3.86 23.79 -1.04
C PRO A 288 5.06 23.82 -2.00
N PHE A 289 5.61 22.67 -2.39
CA PHE A 289 6.73 22.64 -3.31
C PHE A 289 6.26 22.75 -4.77
N PHE A 290 5.22 22.02 -5.16
CA PHE A 290 4.67 22.11 -6.52
C PHE A 290 4.10 23.50 -6.82
N ASP A 291 3.39 24.12 -5.86
CA ASP A 291 2.83 25.46 -6.02
C ASP A 291 3.96 26.50 -6.16
N ALA A 292 5.03 26.39 -5.38
CA ALA A 292 6.21 27.24 -5.53
C ALA A 292 6.90 27.07 -6.88
N LEU A 293 7.00 25.83 -7.39
CA LEU A 293 7.54 25.54 -8.72
C LEU A 293 6.67 26.11 -9.84
N ARG A 294 5.35 25.99 -9.72
CA ARG A 294 4.38 26.56 -10.67
C ARG A 294 4.47 28.08 -10.68
N ASP A 295 4.58 28.70 -9.52
CA ASP A 295 4.72 30.15 -9.40
C ASP A 295 6.06 30.62 -9.98
N HIS A 296 7.14 29.87 -9.75
CA HIS A 296 8.43 30.14 -10.40
C HIS A 296 8.32 30.10 -11.92
N ALA A 297 7.70 29.06 -12.49
CA ALA A 297 7.53 28.91 -13.94
C ALA A 297 6.80 30.10 -14.60
N ARG A 298 5.84 30.70 -13.87
CA ARG A 298 5.06 31.85 -14.35
C ARG A 298 5.79 33.19 -14.22
N ARG A 299 6.82 33.28 -13.37
CA ARG A 299 7.56 34.55 -13.17
C ARG A 299 8.45 34.86 -14.37
N PRO A 300 8.53 36.12 -14.81
CA PRO A 300 9.53 36.55 -15.77
C PRO A 300 10.89 36.64 -15.07
N VAL A 301 11.81 35.73 -15.40
CA VAL A 301 13.16 35.67 -14.84
C VAL A 301 14.20 35.63 -15.96
N GLY A 302 15.28 36.39 -15.80
CA GLY A 302 16.48 36.27 -16.64
C GLY A 302 17.40 35.18 -16.09
N VAL A 303 17.88 34.27 -16.93
CA VAL A 303 18.71 33.14 -16.52
C VAL A 303 20.17 33.40 -16.88
N PHE A 304 21.01 33.56 -15.85
CA PHE A 304 22.49 33.59 -15.97
C PHE A 304 23.15 32.46 -15.17
N HIS A 305 22.36 31.46 -14.77
CA HIS A 305 22.82 30.27 -14.07
C HIS A 305 23.23 29.17 -15.08
N ALA A 306 23.96 28.16 -14.62
CA ALA A 306 24.36 27.00 -15.42
C ALA A 306 23.18 26.04 -15.74
N LEU A 307 22.13 26.56 -16.39
CA LEU A 307 20.90 25.86 -16.76
C LEU A 307 20.46 26.31 -18.16
N PRO A 308 21.16 25.89 -19.24
CA PRO A 308 20.89 26.39 -20.60
C PRO A 308 19.49 26.05 -21.11
N VAL A 309 18.91 24.95 -20.61
CA VAL A 309 17.56 24.49 -20.99
C VAL A 309 16.45 25.27 -20.26
N ALA A 310 16.77 25.96 -19.16
CA ALA A 310 15.79 26.69 -18.39
C ALA A 310 15.13 27.77 -19.25
N ARG A 311 13.81 27.93 -19.06
CA ARG A 311 12.97 28.82 -19.88
C ARG A 311 12.87 28.42 -21.36
N GLY A 312 13.46 27.29 -21.76
CA GLY A 312 13.34 26.70 -23.09
C GLY A 312 14.06 27.44 -24.21
N GLY A 313 14.81 28.51 -23.92
CA GLY A 313 15.46 29.34 -24.94
C GLY A 313 16.35 28.53 -25.89
N SER A 314 17.23 27.67 -25.37
CA SER A 314 18.11 26.82 -26.17
C SER A 314 17.38 25.75 -26.98
N VAL A 315 16.13 25.44 -26.64
CA VAL A 315 15.31 24.38 -27.26
C VAL A 315 14.45 24.99 -28.35
N VAL A 316 13.65 26.00 -28.01
CA VAL A 316 12.67 26.62 -28.90
C VAL A 316 13.34 27.34 -30.08
N THR A 317 14.51 27.94 -29.88
CA THR A 317 15.24 28.60 -30.98
C THR A 317 16.12 27.63 -31.78
N SER A 318 16.20 26.36 -31.39
CA SER A 318 17.01 25.38 -32.10
C SER A 318 16.31 24.91 -33.38
N LYS A 319 17.06 24.80 -34.47
CA LYS A 319 16.57 24.25 -35.74
C LYS A 319 16.36 22.73 -35.71
N TRP A 320 16.91 22.04 -34.72
CA TRP A 320 17.04 20.58 -34.72
C TRP A 320 16.30 19.89 -33.58
N ILE A 321 16.00 20.60 -32.50
CA ILE A 321 15.50 19.99 -31.25
C ILE A 321 14.27 20.72 -30.67
N SER A 322 13.53 21.49 -31.49
CA SER A 322 12.29 22.13 -31.02
C SER A 322 11.21 21.10 -30.68
N ASP A 323 11.30 19.91 -31.27
CA ASP A 323 10.46 18.75 -31.00
C ASP A 323 10.46 18.30 -29.53
N LEU A 324 11.52 18.61 -28.76
CA LEU A 324 11.53 18.40 -27.31
C LEU A 324 10.45 19.21 -26.60
N ALA A 325 10.27 20.49 -26.98
CA ALA A 325 9.25 21.36 -26.41
C ALA A 325 7.85 20.98 -26.91
N ASP A 326 7.74 20.55 -28.16
CA ASP A 326 6.47 20.08 -28.74
C ASP A 326 5.98 18.79 -28.04
N PHE A 327 6.91 17.89 -27.69
CA PHE A 327 6.58 16.63 -27.03
C PHE A 327 6.25 16.79 -25.54
N TYR A 328 7.11 17.46 -24.76
CA TYR A 328 6.92 17.58 -23.30
C TYR A 328 6.09 18.79 -22.87
N GLY A 329 5.97 19.80 -23.74
CA GLY A 329 5.36 21.08 -23.42
C GLY A 329 6.32 22.05 -22.72
N LEU A 330 6.09 23.34 -22.96
CA LEU A 330 6.95 24.42 -22.50
C LEU A 330 6.99 24.57 -20.97
N ASN A 331 5.93 24.17 -20.26
CA ASN A 331 5.85 24.27 -18.80
C ASN A 331 6.97 23.48 -18.10
N LEU A 332 7.39 22.35 -18.65
CA LEU A 332 8.49 21.56 -18.10
C LEU A 332 9.80 22.36 -18.12
N LEU A 333 10.06 23.08 -19.21
CA LEU A 333 11.25 23.91 -19.40
C LEU A 333 11.18 25.22 -18.60
N LEU A 334 9.97 25.79 -18.44
CA LEU A 334 9.76 26.99 -17.62
C LEU A 334 9.93 26.71 -16.12
N ALA A 335 9.60 25.50 -15.69
CA ALA A 335 9.78 25.03 -14.31
C ALA A 335 11.22 24.62 -14.00
N GLU A 336 12.11 24.49 -15.00
CA GLU A 336 13.50 24.11 -14.78
C GLU A 336 14.28 25.22 -14.09
N THR A 337 14.89 24.89 -12.94
CA THR A 337 15.49 25.88 -12.03
C THR A 337 16.36 25.20 -10.95
N SER A 338 16.94 26.00 -10.04
CA SER A 338 17.82 25.54 -8.95
C SER A 338 17.55 26.29 -7.64
N ALA A 339 17.96 25.69 -6.50
CA ALA A 339 17.85 26.31 -5.18
C ALA A 339 18.64 27.64 -5.09
N THR A 340 19.72 27.76 -5.86
CA THR A 340 20.58 28.96 -5.92
C THR A 340 19.92 30.16 -6.58
N SER A 341 18.82 29.95 -7.33
CA SER A 341 18.15 31.02 -8.09
C SER A 341 17.17 31.86 -7.26
N GLY A 342 17.02 31.56 -5.97
CA GLY A 342 16.16 32.28 -5.03
C GLY A 342 14.68 31.91 -5.15
N GLY A 343 14.02 31.68 -4.02
CA GLY A 343 12.57 31.40 -3.96
C GLY A 343 12.15 29.93 -4.03
N LEU A 344 13.10 28.99 -4.13
CA LEU A 344 12.85 27.54 -4.02
C LEU A 344 13.79 26.92 -2.98
N ASP A 345 13.27 25.92 -2.26
CA ASP A 345 13.94 25.28 -1.13
C ASP A 345 15.05 24.31 -1.60
N SER A 346 16.05 24.07 -0.75
CA SER A 346 17.14 23.13 -1.04
C SER A 346 16.77 21.73 -0.57
N LEU A 347 16.91 20.70 -1.41
CA LEU A 347 16.67 19.33 -0.98
C LEU A 347 17.68 18.84 0.06
N LEU A 348 18.93 19.32 -0.04
CA LEU A 348 20.00 18.93 0.89
C LEU A 348 19.86 19.61 2.26
N SER A 349 19.19 20.77 2.33
CA SER A 349 18.93 21.48 3.58
C SER A 349 17.54 22.14 3.51
N PRO A 350 16.46 21.35 3.63
CA PRO A 350 15.11 21.85 3.44
C PRO A 350 14.67 22.65 4.67
N VAL A 351 14.28 23.91 4.46
CA VAL A 351 13.85 24.83 5.53
C VAL A 351 12.48 25.47 5.30
N ALA A 352 11.93 25.37 4.09
CA ALA A 352 10.71 26.04 3.66
C ALA A 352 9.74 25.08 2.95
N THR A 353 9.57 25.19 1.63
CA THR A 353 8.53 24.49 0.88
C THR A 353 8.75 22.97 0.82
N LEU A 354 10.00 22.51 0.67
CA LEU A 354 10.32 21.09 0.73
C LEU A 354 10.18 20.55 2.14
N LYS A 355 10.62 21.31 3.16
CA LYS A 355 10.45 20.88 4.56
C LYS A 355 8.97 20.69 4.89
N LYS A 356 8.12 21.63 4.47
CA LYS A 356 6.67 21.53 4.64
C LYS A 356 6.07 20.35 3.87
N ALA A 357 6.46 20.13 2.61
CA ALA A 357 6.02 18.97 1.83
C ALA A 357 6.40 17.64 2.50
N GLN A 358 7.63 17.54 3.01
CA GLN A 358 8.13 16.39 3.76
C GLN A 358 7.38 16.19 5.09
N SER A 359 7.04 17.26 5.82
CA SER A 359 6.22 17.18 7.03
C SER A 359 4.78 16.72 6.74
N LEU A 360 4.18 17.22 5.65
CA LEU A 360 2.87 16.74 5.20
C LEU A 360 2.94 15.25 4.81
N ALA A 361 4.03 14.81 4.17
CA ALA A 361 4.24 13.40 3.85
C ALA A 361 4.48 12.53 5.10
N ALA A 362 5.24 13.00 6.09
CA ALA A 362 5.38 12.31 7.37
C ALA A 362 4.03 12.08 8.04
N ARG A 363 3.15 13.08 8.02
CA ARG A 363 1.77 12.94 8.48
C ARG A 363 1.01 11.87 7.68
N ALA A 364 0.97 11.97 6.35
CA ALA A 364 0.21 11.08 5.48
C ALA A 364 0.54 9.59 5.70
N PHE A 365 1.83 9.29 5.83
CA PHE A 365 2.35 7.92 6.00
C PHE A 365 2.50 7.50 7.47
N GLY A 366 2.15 8.38 8.41
CA GLY A 366 2.25 8.13 9.84
C GLY A 366 3.67 8.00 10.39
N ALA A 367 4.66 8.53 9.67
CA ALA A 367 6.06 8.57 10.08
C ALA A 367 6.36 9.77 11.00
N ARG A 368 7.48 9.73 11.74
CA ARG A 368 7.97 10.90 12.49
C ARG A 368 8.66 11.90 11.57
N GLN A 369 9.44 11.39 10.62
CA GLN A 369 10.09 12.17 9.56
C GLN A 369 9.90 11.45 8.22
N THR A 370 9.85 12.22 7.15
CA THR A 370 9.87 11.70 5.78
C THR A 370 10.86 12.49 4.94
N PHE A 371 11.66 11.79 4.14
CA PHE A 371 12.61 12.39 3.21
C PHE A 371 12.26 12.00 1.78
N PHE A 372 12.31 12.96 0.85
CA PHE A 372 12.10 12.70 -0.58
C PHE A 372 13.41 12.25 -1.22
N VAL A 373 13.35 11.29 -2.14
CA VAL A 373 14.53 10.75 -2.83
C VAL A 373 14.27 10.80 -4.34
N THR A 374 15.22 11.34 -5.11
CA THR A 374 15.10 11.54 -6.56
C THR A 374 15.85 10.50 -7.40
N ASN A 375 16.43 9.47 -6.77
CA ASN A 375 17.16 8.39 -7.45
C ASN A 375 16.66 7.00 -7.05
N GLY A 376 15.36 6.90 -6.79
CA GLY A 376 14.62 5.68 -6.47
C GLY A 376 14.97 5.07 -5.12
N THR A 377 14.20 4.04 -4.76
CA THR A 377 14.37 3.29 -3.51
C THR A 377 15.72 2.58 -3.43
N SER A 378 16.32 2.28 -4.59
CA SER A 378 17.71 1.82 -4.66
C SER A 378 18.69 2.75 -3.94
N THR A 379 18.43 4.05 -3.93
CA THR A 379 19.24 5.05 -3.22
C THR A 379 18.76 5.22 -1.79
N ALA A 380 17.44 5.20 -1.56
CA ALA A 380 16.84 5.23 -0.23
C ALA A 380 17.40 4.13 0.70
N ASN A 381 17.51 2.89 0.20
CA ASN A 381 18.06 1.78 0.98
C ASN A 381 19.53 2.03 1.36
N LYS A 382 20.34 2.61 0.46
CA LYS A 382 21.75 2.92 0.75
C LYS A 382 21.88 4.02 1.80
N VAL A 383 21.05 5.06 1.72
CA VAL A 383 20.99 6.12 2.74
C VAL A 383 20.71 5.52 4.11
N VAL A 384 19.68 4.68 4.24
CA VAL A 384 19.35 4.08 5.54
C VAL A 384 20.47 3.19 6.05
N HIS A 385 21.00 2.29 5.22
CA HIS A 385 22.12 1.41 5.60
C HIS A 385 23.34 2.22 6.06
N GLN A 386 23.76 3.21 5.28
CA GLN A 386 24.91 4.05 5.61
C GLN A 386 24.68 4.90 6.87
N ALA A 387 23.44 5.31 7.15
CA ALA A 387 23.10 6.11 8.32
C ALA A 387 23.24 5.34 9.64
N VAL A 388 23.04 4.03 9.64
CA VAL A 388 22.84 3.26 10.89
C VAL A 388 23.76 2.04 11.06
N THR A 389 24.59 1.75 10.06
CA THR A 389 25.58 0.66 10.09
C THR A 389 26.99 1.19 9.91
N SER A 390 27.95 0.50 10.49
CA SER A 390 29.40 0.74 10.39
C SER A 390 30.13 -0.50 9.86
N PRO A 391 31.37 -0.37 9.38
CA PRO A 391 32.18 -1.52 9.00
C PRO A 391 32.26 -2.54 10.14
N GLY A 392 31.98 -3.82 9.84
CA GLY A 392 31.97 -4.90 10.83
C GLY A 392 30.61 -5.15 11.49
N ASP A 393 29.66 -4.22 11.44
CA ASP A 393 28.30 -4.49 11.92
C ASP A 393 27.68 -5.63 11.12
N VAL A 394 26.93 -6.51 11.79
CA VAL A 394 26.16 -7.58 11.16
C VAL A 394 24.77 -7.06 10.82
N VAL A 395 24.36 -7.30 9.59
CA VAL A 395 23.00 -7.04 9.12
C VAL A 395 22.34 -8.38 8.80
N LEU A 396 21.19 -8.67 9.40
CA LEU A 396 20.36 -9.79 8.99
C LEU A 396 19.55 -9.38 7.76
N VAL A 397 19.64 -10.14 6.67
CA VAL A 397 19.15 -9.71 5.35
C VAL A 397 18.23 -10.77 4.77
N ASP A 398 17.01 -10.38 4.39
CA ASP A 398 16.17 -11.19 3.51
C ASP A 398 16.93 -11.54 2.22
N ARG A 399 17.10 -12.82 1.93
CA ARG A 399 17.82 -13.23 0.73
C ARG A 399 17.16 -12.81 -0.57
N ASN A 400 15.84 -12.61 -0.57
CA ASN A 400 15.08 -12.15 -1.74
C ASN A 400 15.06 -10.62 -1.85
N CYS A 401 15.95 -9.92 -1.14
CA CYS A 401 15.99 -8.47 -1.16
C CYS A 401 16.52 -7.93 -2.51
N HIS A 402 16.20 -6.67 -2.78
CA HIS A 402 16.66 -6.01 -3.99
C HIS A 402 18.19 -5.77 -3.97
N LYS A 403 18.83 -5.83 -5.15
CA LYS A 403 20.29 -5.63 -5.33
C LYS A 403 20.88 -4.40 -4.62
N SER A 404 20.07 -3.37 -4.35
CA SER A 404 20.51 -2.18 -3.61
C SER A 404 20.95 -2.46 -2.19
N HIS A 405 20.38 -3.44 -1.49
CA HIS A 405 20.81 -3.80 -0.13
C HIS A 405 22.20 -4.39 -0.14
N HIS A 406 22.47 -5.33 -1.05
CA HIS A 406 23.81 -5.91 -1.22
C HIS A 406 24.85 -4.83 -1.55
N HIS A 407 24.51 -3.92 -2.47
CA HIS A 407 25.38 -2.77 -2.76
C HIS A 407 25.56 -1.85 -1.55
N ALA A 408 24.53 -1.65 -0.73
CA ALA A 408 24.63 -0.83 0.47
C ALA A 408 25.61 -1.45 1.47
N MET A 409 25.48 -2.73 1.78
CA MET A 409 26.38 -3.43 2.70
C MET A 409 27.82 -3.51 2.17
N MET A 410 27.98 -3.68 0.84
CA MET A 410 29.29 -3.56 0.20
C MET A 410 29.91 -2.16 0.41
N LEU A 411 29.12 -1.09 0.30
CA LEU A 411 29.59 0.29 0.49
C LEU A 411 29.88 0.61 1.96
N THR A 412 29.05 0.17 2.90
CA THR A 412 29.21 0.44 4.32
C THR A 412 30.26 -0.45 4.98
N GLY A 413 30.58 -1.61 4.39
CA GLY A 413 31.43 -2.63 5.00
C GLY A 413 30.73 -3.42 6.10
N ALA A 414 29.40 -3.33 6.18
CA ALA A 414 28.60 -4.20 7.03
C ALA A 414 28.61 -5.63 6.48
N ARG A 415 28.58 -6.62 7.37
CA ARG A 415 28.62 -8.04 7.04
C ARG A 415 27.19 -8.57 6.89
N PRO A 416 26.75 -8.97 5.69
CA PRO A 416 25.44 -9.60 5.50
C PRO A 416 25.41 -11.00 6.12
N ALA A 417 24.39 -11.26 6.94
CA ALA A 417 23.93 -12.58 7.33
C ALA A 417 22.58 -12.85 6.63
N TYR A 418 22.60 -13.67 5.59
CA TYR A 418 21.38 -13.94 4.81
C TYR A 418 20.41 -14.84 5.56
N LEU A 419 19.12 -14.51 5.44
CA LEU A 419 18.01 -15.24 6.02
C LEU A 419 17.28 -16.00 4.93
N ASP A 420 17.13 -17.31 5.13
CA ASP A 420 16.49 -18.18 4.15
C ASP A 420 14.97 -18.03 4.15
N ALA A 421 14.41 -17.80 2.97
CA ALA A 421 12.98 -17.84 2.72
C ALA A 421 12.55 -19.27 2.36
N TYR A 422 11.32 -19.66 2.70
CA TYR A 422 10.83 -20.99 2.31
C TYR A 422 10.67 -21.08 0.78
N PRO A 423 11.04 -22.22 0.15
CA PRO A 423 10.91 -22.39 -1.29
C PRO A 423 9.47 -22.72 -1.69
N LEU A 424 9.06 -22.25 -2.88
CA LEU A 424 7.85 -22.70 -3.57
C LEU A 424 8.27 -23.40 -4.86
N ASN A 425 8.82 -24.61 -4.72
CA ASN A 425 9.42 -25.38 -5.82
C ASN A 425 8.45 -25.63 -6.97
N ASP A 426 7.16 -25.85 -6.67
CA ASP A 426 6.09 -26.05 -7.67
C ASP A 426 5.85 -24.83 -8.59
N TYR A 427 6.40 -23.67 -8.23
CA TYR A 427 6.23 -22.41 -8.97
C TYR A 427 7.55 -21.70 -9.30
N ALA A 428 8.69 -22.25 -8.88
CA ALA A 428 10.04 -21.73 -9.10
C ALA A 428 10.27 -20.28 -8.61
N PHE A 429 9.75 -19.94 -7.43
CA PHE A 429 10.16 -18.73 -6.70
C PHE A 429 10.08 -18.94 -5.18
N TYR A 430 10.58 -17.96 -4.42
CA TYR A 430 10.63 -18.02 -2.97
C TYR A 430 9.46 -17.32 -2.30
N GLY A 431 9.10 -17.83 -1.12
CA GLY A 431 8.17 -17.19 -0.22
C GLY A 431 8.82 -16.10 0.64
N ALA A 432 8.45 -16.08 1.92
CA ALA A 432 8.98 -15.17 2.93
C ALA A 432 9.95 -15.87 3.89
N VAL A 433 10.72 -15.09 4.64
CA VAL A 433 11.55 -15.56 5.76
C VAL A 433 10.65 -15.85 6.96
N PRO A 434 10.56 -17.09 7.46
CA PRO A 434 9.78 -17.38 8.66
C PRO A 434 10.31 -16.65 9.89
N LEU A 435 9.43 -16.16 10.78
CA LEU A 435 9.87 -15.50 12.01
C LEU A 435 10.70 -16.42 12.90
N ALA A 436 10.37 -17.71 12.93
CA ALA A 436 11.18 -18.72 13.64
C ALA A 436 12.63 -18.75 13.15
N ARG A 437 12.88 -18.56 11.83
CA ARG A 437 14.24 -18.50 11.27
C ARG A 437 14.98 -17.26 11.73
N VAL A 438 14.31 -16.10 11.76
CA VAL A 438 14.89 -14.86 12.29
C VAL A 438 15.28 -15.01 13.76
N LYS A 439 14.38 -15.58 14.57
CA LYS A 439 14.64 -15.85 15.99
C LYS A 439 15.83 -16.79 16.15
N GLN A 440 15.87 -17.90 15.41
CA GLN A 440 16.98 -18.85 15.46
C GLN A 440 18.32 -18.16 15.25
N VAL A 441 18.45 -17.35 14.19
CA VAL A 441 19.71 -16.66 13.90
C VAL A 441 20.10 -15.70 15.03
N LEU A 442 19.16 -14.93 15.58
CA LEU A 442 19.42 -14.07 16.74
C LEU A 442 19.87 -14.87 17.98
N LEU A 443 19.26 -16.04 18.21
CA LEU A 443 19.64 -16.94 19.31
C LEU A 443 21.04 -17.54 19.08
N ASP A 444 21.40 -17.88 17.85
CA ASP A 444 22.73 -18.39 17.48
C ASP A 444 23.82 -17.33 17.74
N TYR A 445 23.59 -16.07 17.32
CA TYR A 445 24.49 -14.95 17.64
C TYR A 445 24.63 -14.75 19.15
N ARG A 446 23.54 -14.89 19.90
CA ARG A 446 23.53 -14.80 21.36
C ARG A 446 24.34 -15.92 22.01
N ALA A 447 24.19 -17.15 21.53
CA ALA A 447 24.93 -18.32 22.02
C ALA A 447 26.44 -18.17 21.78
N GLN A 448 26.85 -17.52 20.69
CA GLN A 448 28.26 -17.22 20.40
C GLN A 448 28.80 -15.95 21.09
N GLY A 449 27.98 -15.23 21.85
CA GLY A 449 28.39 -13.95 22.46
C GLY A 449 28.61 -12.82 21.46
N ARG A 450 28.07 -12.95 20.24
CA ARG A 450 28.22 -12.01 19.11
C ARG A 450 26.95 -11.19 18.84
N LEU A 451 25.94 -11.27 19.71
CA LEU A 451 24.65 -10.59 19.51
C LEU A 451 24.80 -9.07 19.40
N ASP A 452 25.78 -8.48 20.08
CA ASP A 452 26.05 -7.03 20.02
C ASP A 452 26.55 -6.58 18.65
N GLU A 453 27.10 -7.49 17.84
CA GLU A 453 27.49 -7.21 16.45
C GLU A 453 26.26 -7.06 15.54
N VAL A 454 25.11 -7.65 15.90
CA VAL A 454 23.88 -7.59 15.12
C VAL A 454 23.22 -6.22 15.29
N ARG A 455 23.36 -5.38 14.27
CA ARG A 455 22.92 -3.99 14.29
C ARG A 455 21.53 -3.79 13.70
N MET A 456 21.24 -4.47 12.59
CA MET A 456 20.04 -4.25 11.81
C MET A 456 19.48 -5.55 11.25
N ILE A 457 18.16 -5.60 11.06
CA ILE A 457 17.50 -6.52 10.15
C ILE A 457 16.82 -5.75 9.01
N THR A 458 16.96 -6.25 7.77
CA THR A 458 16.31 -5.71 6.58
C THR A 458 15.45 -6.78 5.90
N LEU A 459 14.14 -6.52 5.77
CA LEU A 459 13.17 -7.44 5.16
C LEU A 459 12.36 -6.75 4.06
N THR A 460 12.01 -7.48 3.00
CA THR A 460 11.20 -6.97 1.88
C THR A 460 9.72 -7.15 2.17
N ASN A 461 8.96 -6.07 2.37
CA ASN A 461 7.54 -6.15 2.71
C ASN A 461 6.66 -5.27 1.80
N CYS A 462 5.80 -5.82 0.96
CA CYS A 462 5.61 -7.23 0.67
C CYS A 462 6.72 -7.80 -0.23
N THR A 463 6.82 -9.13 -0.30
CA THR A 463 7.59 -9.79 -1.36
C THR A 463 7.04 -9.43 -2.74
N PHE A 464 7.79 -9.72 -3.81
CA PHE A 464 7.35 -9.39 -5.17
C PHE A 464 6.00 -10.03 -5.53
N ASP A 465 5.80 -11.28 -5.09
CA ASP A 465 4.59 -12.08 -5.33
C ASP A 465 3.47 -11.78 -4.34
N GLY A 466 3.64 -10.78 -3.46
CA GLY A 466 2.59 -10.27 -2.58
C GLY A 466 2.49 -10.94 -1.22
N ILE A 467 3.50 -11.66 -0.75
CA ILE A 467 3.49 -12.18 0.62
C ILE A 467 3.85 -11.04 1.58
N VAL A 468 2.99 -10.80 2.57
CA VAL A 468 3.06 -9.67 3.49
C VAL A 468 3.32 -10.18 4.90
N TYR A 469 4.37 -9.65 5.52
CA TYR A 469 4.73 -9.94 6.92
C TYR A 469 3.73 -9.31 7.90
N ASP A 470 3.75 -9.69 9.16
CA ASP A 470 3.26 -8.84 10.26
C ASP A 470 4.45 -8.09 10.89
N PRO A 471 4.77 -6.85 10.44
CA PRO A 471 5.90 -6.10 10.98
C PRO A 471 5.82 -5.91 12.50
N TYR A 472 4.62 -5.80 13.07
CA TYR A 472 4.48 -5.63 14.51
C TYR A 472 4.97 -6.87 15.25
N ARG A 473 4.53 -8.06 14.80
CA ARG A 473 4.93 -9.32 15.42
C ARG A 473 6.43 -9.58 15.23
N VAL A 474 6.95 -9.39 14.02
CA VAL A 474 8.39 -9.55 13.73
C VAL A 474 9.22 -8.63 14.61
N MET A 475 8.89 -7.33 14.67
CA MET A 475 9.63 -6.37 15.50
C MET A 475 9.54 -6.69 16.98
N ALA A 476 8.33 -7.00 17.50
CA ALA A 476 8.14 -7.31 18.91
C ALA A 476 8.95 -8.53 19.36
N GLU A 477 8.89 -9.63 18.60
CA GLU A 477 9.60 -10.86 18.97
C GLU A 477 11.12 -10.74 18.79
N CYS A 478 11.60 -9.99 17.78
CA CYS A 478 13.02 -9.73 17.64
C CYS A 478 13.56 -8.83 18.76
N LEU A 479 12.82 -7.79 19.16
CA LEU A 479 13.18 -6.90 20.27
C LEU A 479 13.15 -7.60 21.63
N ALA A 480 12.42 -8.72 21.76
CA ALA A 480 12.49 -9.57 22.94
C ALA A 480 13.84 -10.32 23.07
N ILE A 481 14.56 -10.52 21.96
CA ILE A 481 15.88 -11.17 21.93
C ILE A 481 17.00 -10.12 21.91
N LYS A 482 16.86 -9.06 21.09
CA LYS A 482 17.81 -7.95 20.93
C LYS A 482 17.08 -6.61 21.09
N PRO A 483 17.01 -6.03 22.30
CA PRO A 483 16.16 -4.87 22.62
C PRO A 483 16.44 -3.56 21.89
N ASP A 484 17.56 -3.45 21.18
CA ASP A 484 18.01 -2.27 20.44
C ASP A 484 18.20 -2.55 18.93
N LEU A 485 17.65 -3.66 18.42
CA LEU A 485 17.71 -4.02 16.99
C LEU A 485 17.02 -2.95 16.13
N ILE A 486 17.68 -2.56 15.03
CA ILE A 486 17.14 -1.60 14.06
C ILE A 486 16.45 -2.37 12.93
N PHE A 487 15.29 -1.88 12.48
CA PHE A 487 14.52 -2.49 11.40
C PHE A 487 14.49 -1.60 10.17
N LEU A 488 14.88 -2.14 9.02
CA LEU A 488 14.59 -1.56 7.71
C LEU A 488 13.58 -2.44 6.97
N TRP A 489 12.39 -1.89 6.74
CA TRP A 489 11.38 -2.51 5.90
C TRP A 489 11.46 -1.93 4.49
N ASP A 490 11.88 -2.73 3.51
CA ASP A 490 11.79 -2.33 2.11
C ASP A 490 10.34 -2.49 1.63
N GLU A 491 9.61 -1.39 1.66
CA GLU A 491 8.22 -1.28 1.23
C GLU A 491 8.10 -0.70 -0.20
N ALA A 492 9.11 -0.93 -1.05
CA ALA A 492 9.11 -0.49 -2.44
C ALA A 492 7.86 -0.88 -3.23
N TRP A 493 7.23 -2.01 -2.87
CA TRP A 493 6.03 -2.54 -3.50
C TRP A 493 4.76 -2.34 -2.66
N PHE A 494 4.82 -1.61 -1.55
CA PHE A 494 3.73 -1.63 -0.55
C PHE A 494 3.34 -0.24 -0.02
N ALA A 495 3.78 0.85 -0.66
CA ALA A 495 3.49 2.21 -0.21
C ALA A 495 1.99 2.53 -0.07
N PHE A 496 1.17 1.99 -0.98
CA PHE A 496 -0.28 2.19 -0.99
C PHE A 496 -0.98 1.60 0.25
N ALA A 497 -0.39 0.60 0.91
CA ALA A 497 -1.01 -0.09 2.02
C ALA A 497 -1.32 0.84 3.21
N SER A 498 -0.62 1.98 3.33
CA SER A 498 -0.87 2.98 4.37
C SER A 498 -2.28 3.56 4.36
N PHE A 499 -2.99 3.48 3.23
CA PHE A 499 -4.23 4.20 3.00
C PHE A 499 -5.50 3.34 3.09
N HIS A 500 -5.42 2.10 3.56
CA HIS A 500 -6.60 1.26 3.80
C HIS A 500 -6.53 0.59 5.18
N PRO A 501 -7.63 0.53 5.98
CA PRO A 501 -7.60 0.12 7.39
C PRO A 501 -7.02 -1.27 7.62
N VAL A 502 -7.34 -2.22 6.74
CA VAL A 502 -6.84 -3.61 6.87
C VAL A 502 -5.37 -3.73 6.50
N THR A 503 -4.93 -3.06 5.45
CA THR A 503 -3.56 -3.21 4.92
C THR A 503 -2.57 -2.35 5.69
N ARG A 504 -2.98 -1.16 6.15
CA ARG A 504 -2.15 -0.21 6.93
C ARG A 504 -1.54 -0.87 8.15
N ARG A 505 -2.27 -1.77 8.81
CA ARG A 505 -1.78 -2.45 10.02
C ARG A 505 -0.48 -3.25 9.81
N ARG A 506 -0.18 -3.63 8.56
CA ARG A 506 1.02 -4.37 8.15
C ARG A 506 2.04 -3.48 7.44
N THR A 507 1.95 -2.16 7.58
CA THR A 507 3.06 -1.26 7.23
C THR A 507 3.96 -1.03 8.43
N ALA A 508 5.24 -0.78 8.15
CA ALA A 508 6.26 -0.55 9.15
C ALA A 508 5.94 0.62 10.08
N MET A 509 5.49 1.75 9.53
CA MET A 509 5.21 2.96 10.32
C MET A 509 4.01 2.77 11.26
N ALA A 510 2.95 2.11 10.81
CA ALA A 510 1.79 1.83 11.65
C ALA A 510 2.13 0.81 12.75
N ALA A 511 2.90 -0.22 12.41
CA ALA A 511 3.37 -1.23 13.36
C ALA A 511 4.31 -0.64 14.42
N ALA A 512 5.25 0.22 14.01
CA ALA A 512 6.20 0.87 14.91
C ALA A 512 5.50 1.76 15.94
N ARG A 513 4.54 2.58 15.50
CA ARG A 513 3.71 3.40 16.40
C ARG A 513 2.95 2.54 17.39
N ARG A 514 2.25 1.50 16.91
CA ARG A 514 1.47 0.60 17.77
C ARG A 514 2.34 -0.12 18.80
N LEU A 515 3.52 -0.57 18.39
CA LEU A 515 4.47 -1.24 19.27
C LEU A 515 4.98 -0.29 20.36
N GLU A 516 5.42 0.91 19.97
CA GLU A 516 5.87 1.92 20.93
C GLU A 516 4.78 2.33 21.94
N GLU A 517 3.53 2.49 21.49
CA GLU A 517 2.39 2.76 22.37
C GLU A 517 2.14 1.58 23.32
N ARG A 518 2.19 0.34 22.82
CA ARG A 518 2.00 -0.88 23.62
C ARG A 518 3.05 -1.02 24.71
N LEU A 519 4.33 -0.81 24.40
CA LEU A 519 5.45 -0.94 25.34
C LEU A 519 5.27 -0.07 26.60
N ARG A 520 4.61 1.08 26.47
CA ARG A 520 4.35 2.03 27.58
C ARG A 520 3.18 1.62 28.48
N THR A 521 2.40 0.61 28.10
CA THR A 521 1.20 0.25 28.86
C THR A 521 1.53 -0.60 30.10
N PRO A 522 0.86 -0.38 31.24
CA PRO A 522 1.05 -1.22 32.43
C PRO A 522 0.73 -2.71 32.18
N SER A 523 -0.25 -2.98 31.31
CA SER A 523 -0.59 -4.35 30.90
C SER A 523 0.56 -5.05 30.16
N HIS A 524 1.31 -4.32 29.32
CA HIS A 524 2.48 -4.88 28.64
C HIS A 524 3.59 -5.21 29.64
N ALA A 525 3.86 -4.32 30.59
CA ALA A 525 4.84 -4.56 31.64
C ALA A 525 4.46 -5.74 32.57
N ALA A 526 3.16 -6.00 32.76
CA ALA A 526 2.69 -7.19 33.47
C ALA A 526 2.92 -8.46 32.64
N GLU A 527 2.50 -8.46 31.36
CA GLU A 527 2.67 -9.57 30.43
C GLU A 527 4.15 -9.96 30.26
N TYR A 528 5.04 -8.98 30.11
CA TYR A 528 6.48 -9.21 30.04
C TYR A 528 7.02 -9.90 31.30
N ARG A 529 6.67 -9.41 32.50
CA ARG A 529 7.13 -10.02 33.76
C ARG A 529 6.63 -11.46 33.91
N GLU A 530 5.39 -11.72 33.52
CA GLU A 530 4.82 -13.06 33.54
C GLU A 530 5.56 -14.01 32.59
N GLN A 531 5.89 -13.56 31.38
CA GLN A 531 6.65 -14.36 30.43
C GLN A 531 8.10 -14.59 30.91
N GLN A 532 8.77 -13.59 31.46
CA GLN A 532 10.13 -13.76 31.98
C GLN A 532 10.19 -14.78 33.12
N ALA A 533 9.16 -14.86 33.97
CA ALA A 533 9.06 -15.88 35.01
C ALA A 533 8.87 -17.31 34.47
N ARG A 534 8.44 -17.48 33.21
CA ARG A 534 8.36 -18.78 32.53
C ARG A 534 9.62 -19.09 31.72
N LEU A 535 10.24 -18.08 31.11
CA LEU A 535 11.41 -18.22 30.25
C LEU A 535 12.75 -18.22 30.99
N THR A 536 12.76 -17.90 32.29
CA THR A 536 13.95 -17.87 33.13
C THR A 536 13.71 -18.65 34.41
N ASP A 537 14.64 -19.53 34.77
CA ASP A 537 14.64 -20.21 36.05
C ASP A 537 14.86 -19.19 37.19
N PRO A 538 13.93 -19.08 38.16
CA PRO A 538 14.00 -18.06 39.20
C PRO A 538 15.13 -18.30 40.22
N VAL A 539 15.73 -19.50 40.23
CA VAL A 539 16.78 -19.91 41.18
C VAL A 539 18.15 -19.86 40.52
N THR A 540 18.30 -20.46 39.33
CA THR A 540 19.60 -20.51 38.63
C THR A 540 19.84 -19.30 37.72
N GLY A 541 18.77 -18.62 37.29
CA GLY A 541 18.83 -17.57 36.27
C GLY A 541 19.02 -18.13 34.85
N ASP A 542 19.01 -19.46 34.69
CA ASP A 542 19.16 -20.10 33.40
C ASP A 542 17.92 -19.84 32.53
N ARG A 543 18.14 -19.69 31.24
CA ARG A 543 17.06 -19.47 30.28
C ARG A 543 16.43 -20.81 29.87
N ALA A 544 15.16 -20.78 29.52
CA ALA A 544 14.50 -21.88 28.85
C ALA A 544 15.25 -22.25 27.55
N PRO A 545 15.22 -23.54 27.14
CA PRO A 545 15.84 -23.98 25.89
C PRO A 545 15.36 -23.18 24.68
N ASP A 546 16.21 -23.04 23.65
CA ASP A 546 15.89 -22.26 22.45
C ASP A 546 14.60 -22.73 21.76
N GLU A 547 14.27 -24.01 21.82
CA GLU A 547 13.02 -24.59 21.30
C GLU A 547 11.76 -23.89 21.85
N VAL A 548 11.78 -23.49 23.12
CA VAL A 548 10.70 -22.72 23.76
C VAL A 548 10.67 -21.30 23.20
N TRP A 549 11.82 -20.65 23.06
CA TRP A 549 11.93 -19.30 22.48
C TRP A 549 11.49 -19.25 21.01
N LEU A 550 11.70 -20.32 20.26
CA LEU A 550 11.31 -20.44 18.85
C LEU A 550 9.80 -20.61 18.68
N THR A 551 9.14 -21.35 19.58
CA THR A 551 7.71 -21.68 19.47
C THR A 551 6.81 -20.68 20.19
N GLU A 552 7.27 -20.03 21.25
CA GLU A 552 6.50 -19.02 21.99
C GLU A 552 6.47 -17.67 21.26
N ARG A 553 5.36 -16.96 21.42
CA ARG A 553 5.23 -15.56 20.99
C ARG A 553 5.92 -14.66 22.01
N LEU A 554 7.10 -14.18 21.66
CA LEU A 554 7.93 -13.40 22.59
C LEU A 554 7.41 -11.98 22.80
N VAL A 555 7.58 -11.48 24.02
CA VAL A 555 7.15 -10.16 24.47
C VAL A 555 8.39 -9.32 24.77
N PRO A 556 8.59 -8.17 24.10
CA PRO A 556 9.75 -7.32 24.31
C PRO A 556 9.74 -6.64 25.68
N ALA A 557 10.93 -6.34 26.19
CA ALA A 557 11.09 -5.57 27.42
C ALA A 557 10.43 -4.18 27.29
N PRO A 558 9.82 -3.63 28.36
CA PRO A 558 9.17 -2.31 28.32
C PRO A 558 10.09 -1.14 27.90
N ASP A 559 11.40 -1.31 28.07
CA ASP A 559 12.45 -0.34 27.71
C ASP A 559 13.12 -0.60 26.35
N ALA A 560 12.67 -1.61 25.60
CA ALA A 560 13.14 -1.88 24.24
C ALA A 560 12.98 -0.65 23.32
N ARG A 561 13.95 -0.45 22.42
CA ARG A 561 14.03 0.69 21.50
C ARG A 561 13.40 0.34 20.16
N VAL A 562 12.33 1.05 19.80
CA VAL A 562 11.66 0.93 18.51
C VAL A 562 12.34 1.88 17.51
N ARG A 563 13.25 1.33 16.70
CA ARG A 563 14.01 2.07 15.68
C ARG A 563 13.73 1.50 14.30
N VAL A 564 12.87 2.18 13.54
CA VAL A 564 12.27 1.62 12.32
C VAL A 564 12.37 2.60 11.16
N TYR A 565 12.80 2.08 10.03
CA TYR A 565 12.89 2.79 8.75
C TYR A 565 12.06 2.03 7.72
N ALA A 566 11.37 2.76 6.85
CA ALA A 566 10.70 2.19 5.69
C ALA A 566 11.07 2.96 4.42
N THR A 567 11.33 2.23 3.35
CA THR A 567 11.72 2.80 2.07
C THR A 567 10.68 2.44 1.02
N GLN A 568 10.15 3.43 0.33
CA GLN A 568 9.01 3.25 -0.57
C GLN A 568 9.33 3.79 -1.97
N SER A 569 8.96 3.01 -3.00
CA SER A 569 9.04 3.45 -4.39
C SER A 569 7.72 4.09 -4.77
N THR A 570 7.55 5.38 -4.46
CA THR A 570 6.31 6.10 -4.74
C THR A 570 5.89 5.92 -6.21
N HIS A 571 6.83 5.97 -7.15
CA HIS A 571 6.56 5.79 -8.58
C HIS A 571 6.13 4.37 -9.02
N LYS A 572 6.25 3.35 -8.15
CA LYS A 572 5.84 1.97 -8.49
C LYS A 572 4.38 1.72 -8.13
N THR A 573 3.94 2.23 -6.99
CA THR A 573 2.65 1.86 -6.39
C THR A 573 1.74 3.04 -6.09
N LEU A 574 2.26 4.27 -6.20
CA LEU A 574 1.55 5.52 -6.02
C LEU A 574 1.85 6.45 -7.21
N THR A 575 1.36 7.68 -7.13
CA THR A 575 1.56 8.70 -8.17
C THR A 575 2.87 9.45 -7.96
N ALA A 576 3.87 9.14 -8.77
CA ALA A 576 5.09 9.94 -8.89
C ALA A 576 5.83 9.63 -10.20
N LEU A 577 6.68 10.54 -10.66
CA LEU A 577 7.60 10.26 -11.77
C LEU A 577 8.63 9.20 -11.36
N ARG A 578 9.12 8.42 -12.34
CA ARG A 578 10.15 7.39 -12.11
C ARG A 578 11.33 7.99 -11.34
N GLN A 579 11.95 7.17 -10.49
CA GLN A 579 12.94 7.56 -9.47
C GLN A 579 12.37 8.30 -8.25
N GLY A 580 11.12 8.77 -8.25
CA GLY A 580 10.48 9.31 -7.05
C GLY A 580 10.33 8.24 -5.96
N SER A 581 10.91 8.50 -4.79
CA SER A 581 10.90 7.60 -3.63
C SER A 581 10.84 8.40 -2.33
N MET A 582 10.42 7.74 -1.25
CA MET A 582 10.38 8.31 0.11
C MET A 582 11.06 7.38 1.11
N ILE A 583 11.77 7.98 2.07
CA ILE A 583 12.24 7.31 3.30
C ILE A 583 11.33 7.79 4.43
N HIS A 584 10.76 6.86 5.18
CA HIS A 584 9.96 7.12 6.37
C HIS A 584 10.70 6.66 7.60
N VAL A 585 10.75 7.51 8.62
CA VAL A 585 11.52 7.26 9.84
C VAL A 585 10.60 7.27 11.06
N HIS A 586 10.71 6.20 11.86
CA HIS A 586 10.18 6.09 13.21
C HIS A 586 11.31 5.59 14.12
N ASP A 587 12.25 6.47 14.43
CA ASP A 587 13.36 6.19 15.34
C ASP A 587 13.16 6.93 16.67
N GLN A 588 13.14 6.19 17.79
CA GLN A 588 13.04 6.76 19.12
C GLN A 588 14.30 7.53 19.56
N ASP A 589 15.45 7.24 18.94
CA ASP A 589 16.74 7.86 19.19
C ASP A 589 17.12 8.90 18.12
N TRP A 590 16.16 9.32 17.28
CA TRP A 590 16.37 10.27 16.19
C TRP A 590 17.16 11.52 16.60
N HIS A 591 16.64 12.31 17.53
CA HIS A 591 17.26 13.58 17.97
C HIS A 591 18.49 13.41 18.86
N ARG A 592 18.81 12.18 19.28
CA ARG A 592 19.99 11.92 20.13
C ARG A 592 21.17 11.50 19.27
N ASP A 593 20.98 10.45 18.46
CA ASP A 593 22.09 9.75 17.83
C ASP A 593 21.92 9.53 16.32
N ALA A 594 20.70 9.55 15.77
CA ALA A 594 20.47 9.11 14.38
C ALA A 594 20.33 10.24 13.35
N GLU A 595 19.95 11.46 13.75
CA GLU A 595 19.65 12.57 12.83
C GLU A 595 20.88 13.02 12.03
N GLU A 596 22.03 13.23 12.68
CA GLU A 596 23.25 13.70 12.04
C GLU A 596 23.85 12.64 11.08
N PRO A 597 24.09 11.38 11.49
CA PRO A 597 24.53 10.32 10.56
C PRO A 597 23.58 10.12 9.39
N PHE A 598 22.27 10.24 9.61
CA PHE A 598 21.29 10.12 8.55
C PHE A 598 21.39 11.26 7.54
N HIS A 599 21.56 12.50 8.01
CA HIS A 599 21.68 13.66 7.12
C HIS A 599 22.95 13.58 6.26
N GLU A 600 24.07 13.16 6.83
CA GLU A 600 25.33 12.91 6.10
C GLU A 600 25.17 11.79 5.05
N ALA A 601 24.54 10.67 5.41
CA ALA A 601 24.24 9.59 4.46
C ALA A 601 23.29 10.05 3.35
N TYR A 602 22.28 10.86 3.69
CA TYR A 602 21.34 11.42 2.73
C TYR A 602 22.04 12.35 1.73
N MET A 603 22.94 13.22 2.20
CA MET A 603 23.76 14.09 1.34
C MET A 603 24.73 13.30 0.46
N THR A 604 25.36 12.24 0.99
CA THR A 604 26.29 11.36 0.25
C THR A 604 25.65 10.78 -1.01
N HIS A 605 24.35 10.49 -0.95
CA HIS A 605 23.62 9.80 -2.00
C HIS A 605 22.67 10.68 -2.82
N THR A 606 22.54 11.97 -2.48
CA THR A 606 21.64 12.90 -3.14
C THR A 606 22.43 13.88 -4.03
N SER A 607 21.97 14.05 -5.26
CA SER A 607 22.57 15.04 -6.18
C SER A 607 22.47 16.45 -5.62
N THR A 608 23.51 17.26 -5.77
CA THR A 608 23.48 18.71 -5.49
C THR A 608 22.57 19.49 -6.44
N SER A 609 22.17 18.86 -7.55
CA SER A 609 21.20 19.37 -8.54
C SER A 609 20.08 18.33 -8.72
N PRO A 610 19.17 18.19 -7.74
CA PRO A 610 18.09 17.21 -7.81
C PRO A 610 17.01 17.66 -8.80
N ASN A 611 16.32 16.70 -9.41
CA ASN A 611 15.25 16.99 -10.36
C ASN A 611 13.97 17.44 -9.63
N TYR A 612 13.55 18.68 -9.85
CA TYR A 612 12.42 19.30 -9.15
C TYR A 612 11.06 18.77 -9.62
N GLN A 613 10.97 18.26 -10.83
CA GLN A 613 9.77 17.68 -11.42
C GLN A 613 9.45 16.36 -10.70
N ILE A 614 10.47 15.57 -10.35
CA ILE A 614 10.33 14.40 -9.48
C ILE A 614 9.84 14.83 -8.08
N LEU A 615 10.47 15.83 -7.45
CA LEU A 615 10.07 16.31 -6.13
C LEU A 615 8.63 16.85 -6.11
N ALA A 616 8.24 17.59 -7.14
CA ALA A 616 6.89 18.11 -7.29
C ALA A 616 5.87 16.99 -7.49
N SER A 617 6.23 15.93 -8.23
CA SER A 617 5.37 14.75 -8.35
C SER A 617 5.18 14.02 -7.02
N LEU A 618 6.19 13.99 -6.14
CA LEU A 618 6.09 13.40 -4.80
C LEU A 618 5.14 14.22 -3.89
N ASP A 619 5.20 15.55 -3.96
CA ASP A 619 4.28 16.42 -3.21
C ASP A 619 2.82 16.29 -3.71
N LEU A 620 2.62 16.24 -5.02
CA LEU A 620 1.31 15.99 -5.63
C LEU A 620 0.78 14.59 -5.30
N GLY A 621 1.61 13.56 -5.39
CA GLY A 621 1.27 12.19 -5.02
C GLY A 621 0.84 12.08 -3.56
N ARG A 622 1.54 12.80 -2.66
CA ARG A 622 1.15 12.92 -1.25
C ARG A 622 -0.23 13.57 -1.09
N ARG A 623 -0.52 14.67 -1.81
CA ARG A 623 -1.88 15.25 -1.79
C ARG A 623 -2.93 14.23 -2.22
N GLN A 624 -2.66 13.48 -3.28
CA GLN A 624 -3.60 12.51 -3.80
C GLN A 624 -3.93 11.44 -2.75
N VAL A 625 -2.93 10.84 -2.11
CA VAL A 625 -3.19 9.79 -1.13
C VAL A 625 -3.88 10.29 0.15
N GLU A 626 -3.67 11.55 0.53
CA GLU A 626 -4.37 12.19 1.66
C GLU A 626 -5.86 12.40 1.42
N LEU A 627 -6.26 12.61 0.16
CA LEU A 627 -7.65 12.94 -0.20
C LEU A 627 -8.39 11.74 -0.83
N GLU A 628 -7.69 10.89 -1.55
CA GLU A 628 -8.24 9.82 -2.39
C GLU A 628 -7.66 8.44 -2.05
N GLY A 629 -6.67 8.35 -1.17
CA GLY A 629 -5.92 7.11 -0.93
C GLY A 629 -6.79 5.92 -0.53
N PHE A 630 -7.76 6.15 0.35
CA PHE A 630 -8.71 5.11 0.76
C PHE A 630 -9.53 4.56 -0.41
N ASP A 631 -10.07 5.44 -1.25
CA ASP A 631 -10.83 5.07 -2.44
C ASP A 631 -9.97 4.28 -3.43
N LEU A 632 -8.81 4.82 -3.77
CA LEU A 632 -7.91 4.26 -4.77
C LEU A 632 -7.45 2.85 -4.39
N VAL A 633 -7.13 2.62 -3.13
CA VAL A 633 -6.72 1.30 -2.63
C VAL A 633 -7.90 0.35 -2.55
N GLN A 634 -9.07 0.79 -2.08
CA GLN A 634 -10.28 -0.03 -2.08
C GLN A 634 -10.63 -0.50 -3.50
N ARG A 635 -10.61 0.42 -4.47
CA ARG A 635 -10.83 0.13 -5.89
C ARG A 635 -9.84 -0.89 -6.43
N GLN A 636 -8.56 -0.73 -6.12
CA GLN A 636 -7.50 -1.66 -6.52
C GLN A 636 -7.77 -3.09 -6.02
N LEU A 637 -8.17 -3.24 -4.75
CA LEU A 637 -8.49 -4.52 -4.13
C LEU A 637 -9.77 -5.15 -4.71
N ASP A 638 -10.79 -4.35 -4.97
CA ASP A 638 -12.03 -4.79 -5.60
C ASP A 638 -11.77 -5.30 -7.03
N LEU A 639 -11.00 -4.56 -7.83
CA LEU A 639 -10.62 -4.94 -9.19
C LEU A 639 -9.79 -6.22 -9.21
N ALA A 640 -8.88 -6.39 -8.25
CA ALA A 640 -8.10 -7.60 -8.13
C ALA A 640 -8.96 -8.84 -7.86
N THR A 641 -9.89 -8.70 -6.91
CA THR A 641 -10.84 -9.76 -6.56
C THR A 641 -11.73 -10.13 -7.75
N ASN A 642 -12.15 -9.13 -8.55
CA ASN A 642 -12.92 -9.38 -9.77
C ASN A 642 -12.15 -10.21 -10.79
N LEU A 643 -10.88 -9.86 -11.06
CA LEU A 643 -10.04 -10.62 -11.99
C LEU A 643 -9.87 -12.06 -11.51
N ALA A 644 -9.54 -12.25 -10.23
CA ALA A 644 -9.37 -13.57 -9.65
C ALA A 644 -10.66 -14.41 -9.73
N GLN A 645 -11.82 -13.81 -9.45
CA GLN A 645 -13.12 -14.47 -9.57
C GLN A 645 -13.47 -14.81 -11.03
N ALA A 646 -13.18 -13.91 -11.98
CA ALA A 646 -13.43 -14.15 -13.40
C ALA A 646 -12.67 -15.37 -13.91
N VAL A 647 -11.38 -15.47 -13.57
CA VAL A 647 -10.54 -16.64 -13.91
C VAL A 647 -11.09 -17.92 -13.28
N ALA A 648 -11.49 -17.87 -12.01
CA ALA A 648 -12.00 -19.05 -11.28
C ALA A 648 -13.38 -19.52 -11.75
N ARG A 649 -14.27 -18.62 -12.18
CA ARG A 649 -15.67 -18.95 -12.54
C ARG A 649 -15.86 -19.22 -14.03
N HIS A 650 -15.12 -18.54 -14.91
CA HIS A 650 -15.34 -18.67 -16.34
C HIS A 650 -14.98 -20.10 -16.81
N PRO A 651 -15.92 -20.84 -17.47
CA PRO A 651 -15.73 -22.25 -17.79
C PRO A 651 -14.47 -22.56 -18.58
N LEU A 652 -14.09 -21.66 -19.49
CA LEU A 652 -12.90 -21.80 -20.32
C LEU A 652 -11.60 -21.41 -19.59
N LEU A 653 -11.64 -20.39 -18.73
CA LEU A 653 -10.45 -19.88 -18.06
C LEU A 653 -9.97 -20.89 -17.03
N ARG A 654 -10.87 -21.39 -16.17
CA ARG A 654 -10.53 -22.35 -15.11
C ARG A 654 -9.92 -23.68 -15.61
N ARG A 655 -10.11 -24.02 -16.89
CA ARG A 655 -9.50 -25.21 -17.52
C ARG A 655 -8.04 -24.97 -17.89
N ASN A 656 -7.68 -23.73 -18.22
CA ASN A 656 -6.36 -23.35 -18.73
C ASN A 656 -5.51 -22.60 -17.69
N PHE A 657 -6.15 -21.91 -16.74
CA PHE A 657 -5.52 -21.01 -15.78
C PHE A 657 -6.02 -21.31 -14.36
N ARG A 658 -5.14 -21.13 -13.38
CA ARG A 658 -5.48 -21.20 -11.95
C ARG A 658 -4.85 -20.04 -11.20
N VAL A 659 -5.64 -19.29 -10.44
CA VAL A 659 -5.12 -18.26 -9.53
C VAL A 659 -4.53 -18.95 -8.32
N LEU A 660 -3.26 -18.68 -8.00
CA LEU A 660 -2.61 -19.16 -6.79
C LEU A 660 -3.13 -18.38 -5.57
N THR A 661 -3.33 -19.10 -4.48
CA THR A 661 -3.99 -18.59 -3.27
C THR A 661 -3.05 -18.64 -2.06
N ALA A 662 -3.50 -18.18 -0.90
CA ALA A 662 -2.72 -18.30 0.34
C ALA A 662 -2.35 -19.76 0.68
N HIS A 663 -3.15 -20.74 0.26
CA HIS A 663 -2.83 -22.16 0.47
C HIS A 663 -1.68 -22.65 -0.39
N ASP A 664 -1.47 -22.02 -1.56
CA ASP A 664 -0.41 -22.36 -2.49
C ASP A 664 0.89 -21.62 -2.15
N LEU A 665 0.76 -20.37 -1.68
CA LEU A 665 1.90 -19.45 -1.49
C LEU A 665 2.42 -19.42 -0.04
N ILE A 666 1.64 -19.88 0.94
CA ILE A 666 1.97 -19.81 2.37
C ILE A 666 1.75 -21.17 3.04
N PRO A 667 2.82 -21.80 3.57
CA PRO A 667 2.73 -23.03 4.36
C PRO A 667 1.74 -22.90 5.52
N ALA A 668 1.04 -23.99 5.83
CA ALA A 668 -0.07 -23.99 6.80
C ALA A 668 0.33 -23.49 8.20
N GLN A 669 1.57 -23.74 8.64
CA GLN A 669 2.06 -23.31 9.95
C GLN A 669 2.20 -21.78 10.12
N TYR A 670 2.21 -21.01 9.03
CA TYR A 670 2.35 -19.55 9.06
C TYR A 670 1.00 -18.82 8.91
N ARG A 671 -0.11 -19.57 8.88
CA ARG A 671 -1.47 -19.04 8.73
C ARG A 671 -2.42 -19.74 9.69
N GLU A 672 -3.11 -18.96 10.52
CA GLU A 672 -4.19 -19.47 11.38
C GLU A 672 -5.49 -19.60 10.58
N THR A 673 -5.64 -18.74 9.56
CA THR A 673 -6.83 -18.72 8.72
C THR A 673 -6.83 -19.84 7.67
N SER A 674 -7.96 -20.54 7.57
CA SER A 674 -8.18 -21.65 6.62
C SER A 674 -8.78 -21.23 5.28
N ARG A 675 -9.04 -19.93 5.08
CA ARG A 675 -9.62 -19.39 3.84
C ARG A 675 -8.51 -19.09 2.82
N PRO A 676 -8.59 -19.60 1.58
CA PRO A 676 -7.52 -19.42 0.58
C PRO A 676 -7.44 -17.99 0.02
N MET A 677 -8.58 -17.31 -0.10
CA MET A 677 -8.66 -15.89 -0.49
C MET A 677 -9.65 -15.16 0.43
N PRO A 678 -9.22 -14.72 1.62
CA PRO A 678 -10.11 -14.13 2.63
C PRO A 678 -10.98 -12.97 2.13
N LEU A 679 -10.42 -12.05 1.31
CA LEU A 679 -11.18 -10.92 0.76
C LEU A 679 -12.34 -11.35 -0.14
N ARG A 680 -12.27 -12.52 -0.78
CA ARG A 680 -13.36 -13.08 -1.59
C ARG A 680 -14.61 -13.34 -0.75
N ASP A 681 -14.41 -13.70 0.51
CA ASP A 681 -15.48 -14.04 1.45
C ASP A 681 -15.98 -12.81 2.22
N GLY A 682 -15.27 -11.68 2.16
CA GLY A 682 -15.66 -10.39 2.74
C GLY A 682 -14.49 -9.64 3.40
N LEU A 683 -14.73 -8.37 3.72
CA LEU A 683 -13.73 -7.52 4.37
C LEU A 683 -13.41 -8.01 5.79
N SER A 684 -14.40 -8.53 6.52
CA SER A 684 -14.21 -9.09 7.86
C SER A 684 -13.29 -10.31 7.85
N SER A 685 -13.40 -11.16 6.82
CA SER A 685 -12.54 -12.33 6.66
C SER A 685 -11.10 -11.94 6.34
N MET A 686 -10.90 -10.96 5.45
CA MET A 686 -9.58 -10.38 5.21
C MET A 686 -8.99 -9.77 6.48
N TRP A 687 -9.79 -9.01 7.23
CA TRP A 687 -9.34 -8.35 8.45
C TRP A 687 -8.83 -9.32 9.50
N LYS A 688 -9.55 -10.43 9.73
CA LYS A 688 -9.16 -11.49 10.67
C LYS A 688 -7.81 -12.10 10.25
N ALA A 689 -7.67 -12.54 9.00
CA ALA A 689 -6.42 -13.09 8.49
C ALA A 689 -5.25 -12.10 8.64
N TRP A 690 -5.45 -10.83 8.26
CA TRP A 690 -4.44 -9.78 8.39
C TRP A 690 -4.12 -9.42 9.85
N ALA A 691 -4.97 -9.79 10.81
CA ALA A 691 -4.76 -9.56 12.23
C ALA A 691 -3.97 -10.66 12.95
N THR A 692 -4.16 -11.91 12.53
CA THR A 692 -3.70 -13.09 13.28
C THR A 692 -2.56 -13.82 12.59
N ASP A 693 -2.66 -14.03 11.27
CA ASP A 693 -1.72 -14.87 10.55
C ASP A 693 -0.31 -14.27 10.54
N GLU A 694 0.75 -15.10 10.56
CA GLU A 694 2.12 -14.59 10.47
C GLU A 694 2.36 -13.93 9.09
N LEU A 695 1.88 -14.60 8.05
CA LEU A 695 2.00 -14.17 6.66
C LEU A 695 0.62 -14.15 5.99
N VAL A 696 0.39 -13.17 5.11
CA VAL A 696 -0.82 -13.09 4.28
C VAL A 696 -0.45 -12.77 2.83
N VAL A 697 -1.39 -12.97 1.90
CA VAL A 697 -1.22 -12.57 0.48
C VAL A 697 -1.96 -11.26 0.22
N ASP A 698 -1.26 -10.28 -0.37
CA ASP A 698 -1.82 -9.06 -0.92
C ASP A 698 -2.75 -9.40 -2.09
N PRO A 699 -4.06 -9.13 -1.98
CA PRO A 699 -5.01 -9.48 -3.03
C PRO A 699 -4.69 -8.81 -4.38
N SER A 700 -3.99 -7.68 -4.38
CA SER A 700 -3.62 -6.97 -5.62
C SER A 700 -2.51 -7.65 -6.42
N ARG A 701 -1.89 -8.71 -5.88
CA ARG A 701 -0.85 -9.53 -6.54
C ARG A 701 -1.46 -10.86 -6.97
N ILE A 702 -1.80 -10.97 -8.25
CA ILE A 702 -2.60 -12.06 -8.80
C ILE A 702 -1.68 -12.95 -9.61
N THR A 703 -1.09 -13.93 -8.94
CA THR A 703 -0.26 -14.95 -9.59
C THR A 703 -1.16 -16.00 -10.23
N ILE A 704 -1.09 -16.10 -11.56
CA ILE A 704 -1.83 -17.09 -12.34
C ILE A 704 -0.86 -18.18 -12.79
N GLU A 705 -1.15 -19.41 -12.37
CA GLU A 705 -0.53 -20.61 -12.91
C GLU A 705 -1.04 -20.86 -14.34
N ILE A 706 -0.08 -21.08 -15.24
CA ILE A 706 -0.31 -21.31 -16.67
C ILE A 706 0.11 -22.72 -17.12
N THR A 707 0.52 -23.62 -16.21
CA THR A 707 1.00 -24.98 -16.53
C THR A 707 0.13 -25.73 -17.55
N ARG A 708 -1.20 -25.55 -17.48
CA ARG A 708 -2.16 -26.26 -18.34
C ARG A 708 -2.22 -25.76 -19.78
N THR A 709 -1.60 -24.62 -20.09
CA THR A 709 -1.49 -24.10 -21.46
C THR A 709 -0.42 -24.84 -22.26
N GLY A 710 0.55 -25.47 -21.58
CA GLY A 710 1.72 -26.07 -22.22
C GLY A 710 2.75 -25.04 -22.73
N VAL A 711 2.61 -23.78 -22.34
CA VAL A 711 3.50 -22.67 -22.73
C VAL A 711 4.26 -22.19 -21.48
N ASP A 712 5.56 -21.98 -21.59
CA ASP A 712 6.38 -21.41 -20.52
C ASP A 712 6.08 -19.92 -20.32
N GLY A 713 6.41 -19.39 -19.14
CA GLY A 713 6.09 -18.01 -18.79
C GLY A 713 6.81 -16.94 -19.61
N ASP A 714 8.02 -17.18 -20.13
CA ASP A 714 8.71 -16.20 -20.97
C ASP A 714 8.01 -16.06 -22.33
N THR A 715 7.71 -17.19 -22.96
CA THR A 715 6.92 -17.25 -24.21
C THR A 715 5.52 -16.66 -24.00
N PHE A 716 4.85 -17.00 -22.89
CA PHE A 716 3.53 -16.46 -22.58
C PHE A 716 3.54 -14.93 -22.44
N LYS A 717 4.57 -14.37 -21.79
CA LYS A 717 4.73 -12.93 -21.61
C LYS A 717 5.00 -12.21 -22.93
N HIS A 718 5.99 -12.66 -23.70
CA HIS A 718 6.43 -11.93 -24.89
C HIS A 718 5.48 -12.18 -26.07
N GLU A 719 5.30 -13.43 -26.46
CA GLU A 719 4.58 -13.76 -27.69
C GLU A 719 3.05 -13.70 -27.53
N TYR A 720 2.53 -14.14 -26.39
CA TYR A 720 1.08 -14.24 -26.21
C TYR A 720 0.45 -12.98 -25.61
N LEU A 721 1.14 -12.25 -24.71
CA LEU A 721 0.61 -11.03 -24.09
C LEU A 721 1.10 -9.76 -24.77
N MET A 722 2.42 -9.53 -24.84
CA MET A 722 2.98 -8.27 -25.33
C MET A 722 2.83 -8.10 -26.84
N ASP A 723 3.33 -9.04 -27.65
CA ASP A 723 3.40 -8.86 -29.11
C ASP A 723 2.03 -8.91 -29.78
N ARG A 724 1.09 -9.69 -29.23
CA ARG A 724 -0.26 -9.86 -29.79
C ARG A 724 -1.29 -8.86 -29.25
N TYR A 725 -1.21 -8.51 -27.97
CA TYR A 725 -2.25 -7.73 -27.30
C TYR A 725 -1.71 -6.50 -26.56
N GLY A 726 -0.40 -6.22 -26.60
CA GLY A 726 0.20 -5.07 -25.93
C GLY A 726 0.08 -5.12 -24.40
N ILE A 727 -0.08 -6.30 -23.80
CA ILE A 727 -0.22 -6.46 -22.35
C ILE A 727 1.16 -6.67 -21.73
N GLN A 728 1.57 -5.72 -20.90
CA GLN A 728 2.83 -5.79 -20.16
C GLN A 728 2.62 -6.46 -18.80
N VAL A 729 3.49 -7.41 -18.47
CA VAL A 729 3.56 -8.06 -17.16
C VAL A 729 4.96 -7.91 -16.57
N ASN A 730 5.02 -7.69 -15.26
CA ASN A 730 6.27 -7.37 -14.59
C ASN A 730 7.12 -8.62 -14.28
N LYS A 731 6.49 -9.76 -13.98
CA LYS A 731 7.18 -11.00 -13.61
C LYS A 731 6.44 -12.21 -14.15
N THR A 732 7.25 -13.17 -14.61
CA THR A 732 6.86 -14.55 -14.89
C THR A 732 7.85 -15.48 -14.20
N SER A 733 7.38 -16.67 -13.80
CA SER A 733 8.25 -17.82 -13.60
C SER A 733 8.10 -18.76 -14.81
N ARG A 734 8.64 -19.99 -14.74
CA ARG A 734 8.47 -20.96 -15.83
C ARG A 734 7.01 -21.33 -16.07
N ASN A 735 6.18 -21.39 -15.02
CA ASN A 735 4.79 -21.83 -15.10
C ASN A 735 3.79 -20.86 -14.46
N THR A 736 4.20 -19.64 -14.14
CA THR A 736 3.31 -18.60 -13.59
C THR A 736 3.52 -17.24 -14.25
N VAL A 737 2.47 -16.43 -14.24
CA VAL A 737 2.49 -15.02 -14.61
C VAL A 737 1.85 -14.19 -13.49
N LEU A 738 2.51 -13.11 -13.09
CA LEU A 738 2.01 -12.20 -12.06
C LEU A 738 1.36 -10.97 -12.68
N PHE A 739 0.05 -10.85 -12.49
CA PHE A 739 -0.72 -9.64 -12.77
C PHE A 739 -0.86 -8.80 -11.51
N MET A 740 -0.77 -7.49 -11.64
CA MET A 740 -0.82 -6.58 -10.49
C MET A 740 -1.80 -5.46 -10.77
N THR A 741 -2.80 -5.30 -9.92
CA THR A 741 -3.62 -4.10 -9.93
C THR A 741 -2.91 -3.00 -9.16
N ASN A 742 -3.06 -1.76 -9.62
CA ASN A 742 -2.54 -0.56 -8.95
C ASN A 742 -3.64 0.50 -8.88
N ILE A 743 -3.37 1.60 -8.17
CA ILE A 743 -4.33 2.71 -8.00
C ILE A 743 -4.77 3.39 -9.32
N GLY A 744 -4.02 3.20 -10.41
CA GLY A 744 -4.36 3.68 -11.75
C GLY A 744 -5.05 2.65 -12.64
N THR A 745 -5.28 1.43 -12.15
CA THR A 745 -5.88 0.35 -12.94
C THR A 745 -7.37 0.62 -13.13
N SER A 746 -7.84 0.62 -14.38
CA SER A 746 -9.24 0.88 -14.71
C SER A 746 -10.05 -0.41 -14.86
N ARG A 747 -11.39 -0.29 -14.75
CA ARG A 747 -12.32 -1.39 -15.05
C ARG A 747 -12.14 -1.91 -16.47
N SER A 748 -11.96 -1.01 -17.44
CA SER A 748 -11.76 -1.37 -18.85
C SER A 748 -10.48 -2.18 -19.06
N ALA A 749 -9.41 -1.87 -18.33
CA ALA A 749 -8.17 -2.64 -18.39
C ALA A 749 -8.36 -4.08 -17.88
N ILE A 750 -9.09 -4.26 -16.77
CA ILE A 750 -9.43 -5.60 -16.25
C ILE A 750 -10.33 -6.37 -17.23
N ALA A 751 -11.35 -5.72 -17.79
CA ALA A 751 -12.23 -6.34 -18.78
C ALA A 751 -11.46 -6.79 -20.03
N TYR A 752 -10.57 -5.93 -20.54
CA TYR A 752 -9.69 -6.26 -21.66
C TYR A 752 -8.77 -7.44 -21.36
N LEU A 753 -8.17 -7.48 -20.16
CA LEU A 753 -7.33 -8.61 -19.74
C LEU A 753 -8.14 -9.91 -19.69
N ILE A 754 -9.34 -9.89 -19.10
CA ILE A 754 -10.21 -11.08 -19.07
C ILE A 754 -10.56 -11.53 -20.50
N GLU A 755 -10.92 -10.60 -21.39
CA GLU A 755 -11.21 -10.91 -22.79
C GLU A 755 -10.02 -11.57 -23.49
N VAL A 756 -8.81 -11.03 -23.30
CA VAL A 756 -7.57 -11.60 -23.86
C VAL A 756 -7.30 -12.99 -23.29
N LEU A 757 -7.43 -13.19 -21.98
CA LEU A 757 -7.27 -14.52 -21.37
C LEU A 757 -8.31 -15.51 -21.93
N VAL A 758 -9.55 -15.09 -22.21
CA VAL A 758 -10.57 -15.96 -22.82
C VAL A 758 -10.18 -16.32 -24.25
N LYS A 759 -9.72 -15.35 -25.05
CA LYS A 759 -9.23 -15.60 -26.42
C LYS A 759 -8.04 -16.56 -26.43
N LEU A 760 -7.11 -16.41 -25.50
CA LEU A 760 -5.95 -17.28 -25.32
C LEU A 760 -6.37 -18.69 -24.89
N ALA A 761 -7.23 -18.82 -23.88
CA ALA A 761 -7.74 -20.13 -23.45
C ALA A 761 -8.48 -20.86 -24.59
N ALA A 762 -9.29 -20.14 -25.38
CA ALA A 762 -9.96 -20.71 -26.56
C ALA A 762 -8.96 -21.21 -27.61
N ARG A 763 -7.86 -20.47 -27.78
CA ARG A 763 -6.78 -20.85 -28.69
C ARG A 763 -6.07 -22.11 -28.20
N PHE A 764 -5.64 -22.16 -26.94
CA PHE A 764 -4.94 -23.32 -26.39
C PHE A 764 -5.79 -24.60 -26.46
N GLU A 765 -7.10 -24.50 -26.20
CA GLU A 765 -8.00 -25.65 -26.34
C GLU A 765 -8.12 -26.13 -27.80
N ARG A 766 -8.16 -25.21 -28.78
CA ARG A 766 -8.14 -25.57 -30.21
C ARG A 766 -6.82 -26.21 -30.62
N GLU A 767 -5.70 -25.57 -30.28
CA GLU A 767 -4.36 -26.09 -30.58
C GLU A 767 -4.13 -27.47 -29.94
N ARG A 768 -4.67 -27.69 -28.73
CA ARG A 768 -4.62 -28.99 -28.05
C ARG A 768 -5.52 -30.04 -28.73
N ALA A 769 -6.68 -29.66 -29.26
CA ALA A 769 -7.58 -30.55 -29.98
C ALA A 769 -7.10 -30.90 -31.40
N GLU A 770 -6.35 -29.99 -32.03
CA GLU A 770 -5.72 -30.16 -33.35
C GLU A 770 -4.35 -30.84 -33.26
N ARG A 771 -3.84 -31.07 -32.04
CA ARG A 771 -2.54 -31.68 -31.80
C ARG A 771 -2.56 -33.16 -32.18
N ASP A 772 -1.56 -33.57 -32.96
CA ASP A 772 -1.28 -34.97 -33.25
C ASP A 772 -0.89 -35.71 -31.97
N GLU A 773 -1.57 -36.83 -31.67
CA GLU A 773 -1.34 -37.64 -30.47
C GLU A 773 0.07 -38.26 -30.45
N ASP A 774 0.69 -38.42 -31.63
CA ASP A 774 2.03 -38.96 -31.79
C ASP A 774 3.15 -37.93 -31.51
N VAL A 775 2.81 -36.64 -31.34
CA VAL A 775 3.77 -35.58 -30.99
C VAL A 775 3.81 -35.40 -29.47
N PRO A 776 4.88 -35.82 -28.78
CA PRO A 776 4.95 -35.75 -27.32
C PRO A 776 4.70 -34.33 -26.82
N VAL A 777 3.91 -34.21 -25.76
CA VAL A 777 3.82 -32.97 -24.98
C VAL A 777 5.22 -32.73 -24.43
N VAL A 778 5.84 -31.62 -24.82
CA VAL A 778 7.04 -31.14 -24.16
C VAL A 778 6.61 -30.87 -22.72
N ASP A 779 6.90 -31.83 -21.84
CA ASP A 779 6.76 -31.62 -20.42
C ASP A 779 7.60 -30.38 -20.11
N ALA A 780 6.99 -29.38 -19.50
CA ALA A 780 7.75 -28.25 -18.98
C ALA A 780 8.61 -28.85 -17.87
N GLY A 781 9.81 -29.34 -18.23
CA GLY A 781 10.59 -30.26 -17.41
C GLY A 781 10.73 -29.82 -15.96
N ALA A 782 11.01 -30.79 -15.08
CA ALA A 782 11.11 -30.59 -13.63
C ALA A 782 11.64 -29.20 -13.26
N LEU A 783 10.82 -28.43 -12.53
CA LEU A 783 11.19 -27.10 -12.06
C LEU A 783 12.48 -27.24 -11.24
N PRO A 784 13.51 -26.41 -11.48
CA PRO A 784 14.76 -26.54 -10.77
C PRO A 784 14.54 -26.31 -9.28
N THR A 785 15.24 -27.10 -8.46
CA THR A 785 15.29 -26.84 -7.03
C THR A 785 15.90 -25.47 -6.80
N LEU A 786 15.24 -24.71 -5.95
CA LEU A 786 15.60 -23.36 -5.61
C LEU A 786 16.79 -23.37 -4.61
N PRO A 787 17.98 -22.82 -4.95
CA PRO A 787 19.18 -22.92 -4.12
C PRO A 787 19.21 -21.90 -2.98
N ASP A 788 19.54 -22.34 -1.77
CA ASP A 788 19.88 -21.44 -0.67
C ASP A 788 21.22 -20.73 -0.92
N PHE A 789 21.45 -19.61 -0.21
CA PHE A 789 22.78 -19.01 -0.22
C PHE A 789 23.75 -19.93 0.51
N SER A 790 24.87 -20.19 -0.15
CA SER A 790 26.00 -20.89 0.44
C SER A 790 26.73 -20.03 1.47
N GLU A 791 27.62 -20.67 2.22
CA GLU A 791 28.52 -20.00 3.15
C GLU A 791 29.53 -19.09 2.45
N PHE A 792 30.02 -18.09 3.18
CA PHE A 792 31.20 -17.34 2.78
C PHE A 792 32.43 -18.22 2.89
N ALA A 793 33.33 -18.12 1.91
CA ALA A 793 34.61 -18.82 1.96
C ALA A 793 35.42 -18.39 3.18
N PRO A 794 36.30 -19.25 3.74
CA PRO A 794 37.03 -18.97 4.99
C PRO A 794 37.75 -17.62 5.03
N ASP A 795 38.28 -17.15 3.91
CA ASP A 795 38.97 -15.85 3.80
C ASP A 795 38.04 -14.63 3.98
N TYR A 796 36.73 -14.83 3.77
CA TYR A 796 35.71 -13.79 3.88
C TYR A 796 34.69 -14.08 4.98
N ALA A 797 34.75 -15.25 5.63
CA ALA A 797 33.87 -15.61 6.74
C ALA A 797 34.32 -14.92 8.03
N ALA A 798 33.35 -14.45 8.82
CA ALA A 798 33.62 -13.71 10.06
C ALA A 798 33.80 -14.59 11.31
N GLY A 799 33.44 -15.87 11.22
CA GLY A 799 33.55 -16.84 12.31
C GLY A 799 33.06 -18.21 11.87
N ALA A 800 33.59 -19.27 12.48
CA ALA A 800 33.21 -20.63 12.13
C ALA A 800 31.72 -20.87 12.40
N GLY A 801 30.98 -21.29 11.37
CA GLY A 801 29.56 -21.68 11.49
C GLY A 801 28.56 -20.52 11.58
N MET A 802 28.98 -19.27 11.36
CA MET A 802 28.07 -18.13 11.30
C MET A 802 27.80 -17.69 9.86
N PRO A 803 26.58 -17.20 9.55
CA PRO A 803 26.20 -16.86 8.18
C PRO A 803 26.78 -15.53 7.68
N ASP A 804 27.49 -14.76 8.51
CA ASP A 804 28.02 -13.44 8.14
C ASP A 804 29.40 -13.49 7.46
N GLY A 805 29.60 -12.62 6.48
CA GLY A 805 30.88 -12.50 5.77
C GLY A 805 31.20 -11.09 5.26
N ASP A 806 32.49 -10.84 5.01
CA ASP A 806 33.03 -9.61 4.44
C ASP A 806 32.91 -9.62 2.91
N MET A 807 31.68 -9.38 2.44
CA MET A 807 31.38 -9.22 1.02
C MET A 807 32.14 -8.05 0.38
N ARG A 808 32.53 -7.01 1.15
CA ARG A 808 33.24 -5.84 0.63
C ARG A 808 34.66 -6.20 0.23
N ALA A 809 35.40 -6.90 1.10
CA ALA A 809 36.74 -7.39 0.78
C ALA A 809 36.71 -8.28 -0.47
N ALA A 810 35.78 -9.25 -0.51
CA ALA A 810 35.61 -10.13 -1.66
C ALA A 810 35.26 -9.36 -2.94
N PHE A 811 34.40 -8.33 -2.86
CA PHE A 811 34.06 -7.52 -4.03
C PHE A 811 35.30 -6.84 -4.62
N PHE A 812 36.13 -6.20 -3.79
CA PHE A 812 37.33 -5.51 -4.27
C PHE A 812 38.41 -6.46 -4.77
N ASP A 813 38.59 -7.61 -4.12
CA ASP A 813 39.49 -8.66 -4.60
C ASP A 813 39.04 -9.20 -5.97
N GLY A 814 37.74 -9.33 -6.17
CA GLY A 814 37.14 -9.72 -7.44
C GLY A 814 37.33 -8.70 -8.57
N GLN A 815 37.75 -7.46 -8.28
CA GLN A 815 38.09 -6.46 -9.31
C GLN A 815 39.57 -6.44 -9.68
N GLN A 816 40.44 -7.10 -8.90
CA GLN A 816 41.88 -7.05 -9.14
C GLN A 816 42.28 -7.93 -10.33
N ARG A 817 43.10 -7.37 -11.23
CA ARG A 817 43.65 -8.12 -12.37
C ARG A 817 44.49 -9.28 -11.85
N GLY A 818 44.24 -10.47 -12.39
CA GLY A 818 44.99 -11.68 -12.05
C GLY A 818 44.39 -12.52 -10.92
N ARG A 819 43.53 -11.94 -10.05
CA ARG A 819 42.84 -12.66 -8.95
C ARG A 819 41.56 -13.38 -9.36
N VAL A 820 41.06 -13.11 -10.56
CA VAL A 820 39.84 -13.73 -11.09
C VAL A 820 40.17 -14.55 -12.32
N GLU A 821 39.56 -15.73 -12.40
CA GLU A 821 39.44 -16.52 -13.62
C GLU A 821 37.97 -16.61 -14.06
N HIS A 822 37.77 -16.88 -15.35
CA HIS A 822 36.44 -17.15 -15.88
C HIS A 822 36.34 -18.65 -16.12
N VAL A 823 35.32 -19.27 -15.53
CA VAL A 823 35.15 -20.72 -15.50
C VAL A 823 33.82 -21.06 -16.17
N SER A 824 33.87 -21.87 -17.23
CA SER A 824 32.65 -22.33 -17.90
C SER A 824 31.78 -23.18 -16.96
N PRO A 825 30.45 -23.25 -17.16
CA PRO A 825 29.59 -24.10 -16.34
C PRO A 825 30.05 -25.57 -16.30
N THR A 826 30.58 -26.10 -17.41
CA THR A 826 31.09 -27.47 -17.48
C THR A 826 32.34 -27.67 -16.62
N GLU A 827 33.30 -26.76 -16.69
CA GLU A 827 34.50 -26.84 -15.84
C GLU A 827 34.14 -26.63 -14.37
N LEU A 828 33.21 -25.72 -14.08
CA LEU A 828 32.76 -25.47 -12.72
C LEU A 828 32.11 -26.72 -12.08
N ARG A 829 31.27 -27.45 -12.84
CA ARG A 829 30.75 -28.76 -12.40
C ARG A 829 31.87 -29.77 -12.15
N ALA A 830 32.88 -29.81 -13.01
CA ALA A 830 34.01 -30.71 -12.85
C ALA A 830 34.84 -30.39 -11.58
N ARG A 831 35.03 -29.11 -11.27
CA ARG A 831 35.68 -28.64 -10.03
C ARG A 831 34.91 -29.07 -8.79
N LEU A 832 33.60 -28.82 -8.79
CA LEU A 832 32.72 -29.23 -7.69
C LEU A 832 32.72 -30.76 -7.49
N ALA A 833 32.72 -31.53 -8.59
CA ALA A 833 32.81 -32.99 -8.52
C ALA A 833 34.16 -33.51 -7.97
N ARG A 834 35.23 -32.70 -8.04
CA ARG A 834 36.53 -32.98 -7.41
C ARG A 834 36.60 -32.58 -5.94
N GLY A 835 35.53 -31.98 -5.39
CA GLY A 835 35.50 -31.47 -4.01
C GLY A 835 36.20 -30.12 -3.85
N GLU A 836 36.43 -29.38 -4.94
CA GLU A 836 36.88 -27.99 -4.85
C GLU A 836 35.73 -27.10 -4.33
N ALA A 837 36.08 -25.96 -3.71
CA ALA A 837 35.13 -24.95 -3.23
C ALA A 837 35.35 -23.62 -3.97
N PRO A 838 34.91 -23.50 -5.24
CA PRO A 838 35.10 -22.30 -6.04
C PRO A 838 34.41 -21.10 -5.38
N VAL A 839 35.05 -19.94 -5.34
CA VAL A 839 34.49 -18.74 -4.67
C VAL A 839 34.04 -17.73 -5.71
N SER A 840 32.82 -17.22 -5.59
CA SER A 840 32.28 -16.20 -6.50
C SER A 840 33.05 -14.88 -6.35
N ALA A 841 33.50 -14.32 -7.47
CA ALA A 841 34.17 -13.02 -7.51
C ALA A 841 33.22 -11.85 -7.82
N GLY A 842 31.92 -12.11 -7.98
CA GLY A 842 30.95 -11.11 -8.43
C GLY A 842 29.52 -11.45 -8.01
N PHE A 843 28.62 -10.49 -8.20
CA PHE A 843 27.19 -10.75 -8.14
C PHE A 843 26.75 -11.54 -9.37
N VAL A 844 25.90 -12.55 -9.19
CA VAL A 844 25.17 -13.21 -10.29
C VAL A 844 23.68 -13.07 -10.00
N THR A 845 22.94 -12.38 -10.87
CA THR A 845 21.55 -11.97 -10.63
C THR A 845 20.69 -12.25 -11.87
N PRO A 846 19.92 -13.35 -11.90
CA PRO A 846 18.98 -13.62 -12.98
C PRO A 846 17.75 -12.71 -12.91
N TYR A 847 17.26 -12.29 -14.06
CA TYR A 847 16.07 -11.43 -14.21
C TYR A 847 15.04 -12.07 -15.15
N PRO A 848 13.78 -12.30 -14.72
CA PRO A 848 13.27 -12.21 -13.34
C PRO A 848 13.87 -13.31 -12.43
N PRO A 849 13.80 -13.15 -11.09
CA PRO A 849 13.13 -12.10 -10.32
C PRO A 849 14.01 -10.88 -9.96
N GLY A 850 15.31 -10.92 -10.22
CA GLY A 850 16.19 -9.76 -10.02
C GLY A 850 16.82 -9.61 -8.65
N PHE A 851 16.93 -10.70 -7.89
CA PHE A 851 17.79 -10.81 -6.70
C PHE A 851 18.99 -11.71 -6.98
N PRO A 852 20.14 -11.49 -6.32
CA PRO A 852 21.34 -12.30 -6.57
C PRO A 852 21.16 -13.75 -6.11
N VAL A 853 21.67 -14.70 -6.89
CA VAL A 853 21.86 -16.10 -6.47
C VAL A 853 23.28 -16.38 -5.98
N LEU A 854 24.22 -15.48 -6.33
CA LEU A 854 25.58 -15.46 -5.79
C LEU A 854 25.97 -14.03 -5.47
N VAL A 855 26.66 -13.85 -4.35
CA VAL A 855 27.36 -12.60 -4.03
C VAL A 855 28.88 -12.83 -3.94
N PRO A 856 29.70 -11.77 -4.06
CA PRO A 856 31.15 -11.90 -3.91
C PRO A 856 31.54 -12.52 -2.57
N GLY A 857 32.47 -13.49 -2.60
CA GLY A 857 33.02 -14.14 -1.41
C GLY A 857 32.30 -15.42 -0.98
N GLN A 858 31.17 -15.75 -1.61
CA GLN A 858 30.45 -16.99 -1.36
C GLN A 858 31.01 -18.17 -2.14
N VAL A 859 30.97 -19.36 -1.54
CA VAL A 859 31.30 -20.61 -2.21
C VAL A 859 30.22 -20.96 -3.23
N ILE A 860 30.56 -21.24 -4.47
CA ILE A 860 29.57 -21.62 -5.48
C ILE A 860 29.15 -23.07 -5.22
N SER A 861 27.86 -23.32 -4.97
CA SER A 861 27.35 -24.67 -4.69
C SER A 861 26.86 -25.40 -5.96
N PRO A 862 26.79 -26.74 -5.96
CA PRO A 862 26.19 -27.50 -7.05
C PRO A 862 24.77 -27.07 -7.39
N GLU A 863 23.94 -26.80 -6.38
CA GLU A 863 22.54 -26.40 -6.52
C GLU A 863 22.41 -25.07 -7.27
N VAL A 864 23.32 -24.12 -7.03
CA VAL A 864 23.35 -22.85 -7.77
C VAL A 864 23.67 -23.09 -9.25
N VAL A 865 24.65 -23.96 -9.55
CA VAL A 865 25.04 -24.25 -10.94
C VAL A 865 23.92 -25.00 -11.68
N GLU A 866 23.21 -25.89 -11.01
CA GLU A 866 22.04 -26.60 -11.53
C GLU A 866 20.87 -25.65 -11.78
N PHE A 867 20.55 -24.79 -10.80
CA PHE A 867 19.52 -23.77 -10.94
C PHE A 867 19.79 -22.86 -12.14
N MET A 868 21.01 -22.33 -12.23
CA MET A 868 21.43 -21.45 -13.33
C MET A 868 21.35 -22.14 -14.70
N ALA A 869 21.61 -23.45 -14.77
CA ALA A 869 21.51 -24.21 -16.01
C ALA A 869 20.07 -24.50 -16.45
N ALA A 870 19.12 -24.46 -15.51
CA ALA A 870 17.70 -24.66 -15.76
C ALA A 870 16.93 -23.35 -15.99
N LEU A 871 17.58 -22.20 -15.86
CA LEU A 871 16.97 -20.90 -16.10
C LEU A 871 16.75 -20.68 -17.61
N ASP A 872 15.51 -20.41 -17.98
CA ASP A 872 15.14 -20.05 -19.36
C ASP A 872 15.32 -18.54 -19.66
N THR A 873 15.82 -17.76 -18.68
CA THR A 873 16.00 -16.31 -18.87
C THR A 873 17.26 -15.95 -19.65
N ARG A 874 17.11 -14.97 -20.55
CA ARG A 874 18.20 -14.40 -21.34
C ARG A 874 18.95 -13.28 -20.60
N GLU A 875 18.37 -12.71 -19.54
CA GLU A 875 18.96 -11.58 -18.81
C GLU A 875 19.51 -12.03 -17.46
N ILE A 876 20.84 -12.19 -17.38
CA ILE A 876 21.54 -12.54 -16.14
C ILE A 876 22.66 -11.51 -15.92
N HIS A 877 22.54 -10.68 -14.89
CA HIS A 877 23.55 -9.67 -14.58
C HIS A 877 24.74 -10.34 -13.87
N GLY A 878 25.95 -10.04 -14.35
CA GLY A 878 27.20 -10.54 -13.77
C GLY A 878 27.61 -11.95 -14.21
N TYR A 879 26.89 -12.53 -15.17
CA TYR A 879 27.26 -13.77 -15.88
C TYR A 879 27.40 -13.47 -17.37
N ASP A 880 28.46 -14.01 -18.00
CA ASP A 880 28.72 -13.91 -19.43
C ASP A 880 28.75 -15.33 -19.99
N GLU A 881 27.84 -15.68 -20.91
CA GLU A 881 27.72 -17.04 -21.42
C GLU A 881 28.99 -17.53 -22.13
N ALA A 882 29.70 -16.64 -22.83
CA ALA A 882 30.91 -16.98 -23.57
C ALA A 882 32.13 -17.18 -22.65
N ARG A 883 32.17 -16.47 -21.52
CA ARG A 883 33.30 -16.55 -20.57
C ARG A 883 33.02 -17.49 -19.39
N GLY A 884 31.77 -17.61 -18.97
CA GLY A 884 31.33 -18.34 -17.78
C GLY A 884 31.32 -17.49 -16.50
N TYR A 885 31.42 -18.17 -15.36
CA TYR A 885 31.40 -17.58 -14.03
C TYR A 885 32.71 -16.91 -13.67
N ARG A 886 32.64 -15.79 -12.94
CA ARG A 886 33.83 -15.15 -12.35
C ARG A 886 34.15 -15.82 -11.02
N VAL A 887 35.27 -16.53 -10.96
CA VAL A 887 35.71 -17.30 -9.80
C VAL A 887 37.04 -16.72 -9.28
N MET A 888 37.18 -16.63 -7.96
CA MET A 888 38.44 -16.26 -7.31
C MET A 888 39.50 -17.34 -7.52
N LYS A 889 40.73 -16.92 -7.81
CA LYS A 889 41.88 -17.82 -7.98
C LYS A 889 42.57 -18.21 -6.69
#